data_AF-A0A964QQJ3-F1
#
_entry.id   AF-A0A964QQJ3-F1
#
_cell.length_a   1.000
_cell.length_b   1.000
_cell.length_c   1.000
_cell.angle_alpha   90.00
_cell.angle_beta   90.00
_cell.angle_gamma   90.00
#
_symmetry.space_group_name_H-M   'P 1'
#
loop_
_entity.id
_entity.type
_entity.pdbx_description
1 polymer ?
#
loop_
_entity_poly.entity_id
_entity_poly.type
_entity_poly.pdbx_seq_one_letter_code
_entity_poly.pdbx_strand_id
1 'polypeptide(L)'
;MNQTLGSHPFRFAIGLILICASHLGAEAALQPVPEKLVVLTFDDSVASHHSVVRPLLKKYGFSATFFITEGFSFRSNKTDYMTWEQIAELDREGFEIGNHTRDHMGLTPGNLDRLTEQMEAINARCAEHGIRQPISFAYPGNGLEPGALPILKRQGIRFARRGGAPEFPYDWGRGTAYEPGKDHPLLIPSAGDARPDWTLEDFKRAVQQAKSGRIAVLQFHGAPDNEHPWVHTPPERFAQYMKHLHDEGYQVIALRDLARFVDPQQEPAEPFVIIERRKAERVEVMVTGQIKDAATDAAIPARLYIRSYDGKWYFPKSNSRDGSAVRYERRNGSNTNSVEMHTTLSAHPFRVELSPGRYTFTVEHGKEYLPVTREVVVERAPMDVSLKMRRWINMAARGWFSGDTHAHRDPAELPNTMLAEDVNVVFPMVYWTTDADIPPSESSRNFKGSFTAAPVVVDPTHVYYPRNTEYEIFMTGKRSHTLGALLAVNHKSVFDLPAVPVSKVAERAHAEGALLDLEKHNWPWSMALVPLVKPDLFELANNHHWETEFAIRNWAVPAPAWMNIGTGIGTEREWTLYGFLNYYALLDCGFRLRPAAGTANGVHPVPLAFSRVYVHLPGGFNYDAWVNGLKVGRSFVTTGPMLITTVGGEQSGHIFNVRANGKQSFRVKGEVASVERATKVEIIVNGDVRESIVPKSTRNASGANEAHFEAEVEMDGSGWVAVRCWEERENGRFRFAHTAPWFVEAEEKPLRPRRDEAEFLVNRVEEEIARSGALLPPTALEEYRRALSIYQALARTAR
;
A
#
# COMPACT_ATOMS: atom_id res chain seq x y z
N MET A 1 30.44 -60.18 35.61
CA MET A 1 31.03 -60.56 34.31
C MET A 1 30.94 -59.33 33.41
N ASN A 2 31.88 -58.39 33.52
CA ASN A 2 33.17 -58.32 32.81
C ASN A 2 32.96 -58.18 31.28
N GLN A 3 33.53 -57.22 30.53
CA GLN A 3 34.41 -56.08 30.82
C GLN A 3 34.68 -55.35 29.46
N THR A 4 34.87 -54.01 29.50
CA THR A 4 35.84 -53.15 28.75
C THR A 4 35.89 -53.15 27.20
N LEU A 5 35.72 -52.00 26.53
CA LEU A 5 36.64 -50.84 26.31
C LEU A 5 37.84 -51.14 25.38
N GLY A 6 38.00 -50.29 24.35
CA GLY A 6 39.00 -50.41 23.29
C GLY A 6 40.37 -49.81 23.57
N SER A 7 41.21 -49.72 22.53
CA SER A 7 42.30 -48.74 22.35
C SER A 7 43.08 -48.99 21.04
N HIS A 8 43.19 -47.93 20.21
CA HIS A 8 44.33 -47.42 19.41
C HIS A 8 45.18 -48.35 18.49
N PRO A 9 46.02 -47.83 17.53
CA PRO A 9 46.45 -46.45 17.29
C PRO A 9 46.48 -45.96 15.81
N PHE A 10 46.73 -44.65 15.68
CA PHE A 10 47.27 -43.97 14.50
C PHE A 10 48.60 -44.57 14.02
N ARG A 11 48.80 -44.67 12.70
CA ARG A 11 50.12 -44.62 12.05
C ARG A 11 50.09 -43.80 10.76
N PHE A 12 50.96 -42.78 10.75
CA PHE A 12 51.42 -42.03 9.57
C PHE A 12 52.18 -42.96 8.60
N ALA A 13 51.97 -42.78 7.30
CA ALA A 13 52.95 -43.14 6.28
C ALA A 13 52.90 -42.11 5.13
N ILE A 14 53.99 -41.35 5.00
CA ILE A 14 54.33 -40.49 3.86
C ILE A 14 55.17 -41.34 2.89
N GLY A 15 54.96 -41.21 1.58
CA GLY A 15 56.06 -41.35 0.61
C GLY A 15 55.78 -42.03 -0.75
N LEU A 16 55.60 -41.17 -1.76
CA LEU A 16 56.06 -41.27 -3.17
C LEU A 16 55.45 -42.28 -4.18
N ILE A 17 54.54 -41.75 -5.00
CA ILE A 17 54.62 -41.54 -6.46
C ILE A 17 55.29 -42.64 -7.32
N LEU A 18 54.47 -43.26 -8.17
CA LEU A 18 54.86 -43.61 -9.54
C LEU A 18 53.82 -43.02 -10.53
N ILE A 19 54.32 -42.14 -11.40
CA ILE A 19 53.60 -41.56 -12.53
C ILE A 19 53.61 -42.58 -13.66
N CYS A 20 52.43 -42.99 -14.13
CA CYS A 20 52.25 -43.52 -15.48
C CYS A 20 51.11 -42.73 -16.14
N ALA A 21 51.50 -41.89 -17.09
CA ALA A 21 50.60 -41.13 -17.94
C ALA A 21 49.81 -42.08 -18.85
N SER A 22 48.49 -41.99 -18.80
CA SER A 22 47.62 -42.32 -19.92
C SER A 22 46.55 -41.22 -20.02
N HIS A 23 46.76 -40.30 -20.95
CA HIS A 23 45.74 -39.37 -21.40
C HIS A 23 44.87 -40.09 -22.43
N LEU A 24 43.75 -40.62 -21.98
CA LEU A 24 42.55 -40.81 -22.77
C LEU A 24 41.46 -40.01 -22.05
N GLY A 25 40.98 -38.97 -22.71
CA GLY A 25 39.92 -38.11 -22.18
C GLY A 25 38.66 -38.93 -21.95
N ALA A 26 38.35 -39.19 -20.68
CA ALA A 26 37.00 -39.56 -20.30
C ALA A 26 36.15 -38.28 -20.38
N GLU A 27 35.24 -38.20 -21.36
CA GLU A 27 34.12 -37.29 -21.26
C GLU A 27 33.40 -37.60 -19.94
N ALA A 28 33.41 -36.64 -19.01
CA ALA A 28 32.72 -36.78 -17.75
C ALA A 28 31.22 -36.96 -18.07
N ALA A 29 30.65 -38.10 -17.69
CA ALA A 29 29.23 -38.37 -17.88
C ALA A 29 28.38 -37.24 -17.25
N LEU A 30 27.35 -36.78 -17.96
CA LEU A 30 26.42 -35.77 -17.46
C LEU A 30 25.78 -36.22 -16.14
N GLN A 31 25.64 -35.29 -15.22
CA GLN A 31 24.92 -35.49 -13.98
C GLN A 31 23.41 -35.38 -14.24
N PRO A 32 22.56 -36.12 -13.50
CA PRO A 32 21.12 -35.92 -13.57
C PRO A 32 20.77 -34.50 -13.11
N VAL A 33 19.80 -33.87 -13.77
CA VAL A 33 19.29 -32.55 -13.36
C VAL A 33 18.64 -32.68 -11.98
N PRO A 34 19.16 -32.00 -10.94
CA PRO A 34 18.57 -32.05 -9.61
C PRO A 34 17.26 -31.26 -9.57
N GLU A 35 16.38 -31.63 -8.62
CA GLU A 35 15.24 -30.79 -8.26
C GLU A 35 15.73 -29.44 -7.72
N LYS A 36 14.90 -28.39 -7.84
CA LYS A 36 15.22 -27.03 -7.36
C LYS A 36 16.51 -26.44 -7.96
N LEU A 37 16.87 -26.80 -9.19
CA LEU A 37 17.95 -26.16 -9.94
C LEU A 37 17.49 -24.84 -10.58
N VAL A 38 18.14 -23.74 -10.19
CA VAL A 38 17.87 -22.38 -10.66
C VAL A 38 19.12 -21.80 -11.31
N VAL A 39 18.93 -21.12 -12.45
CA VAL A 39 19.96 -20.27 -13.06
C VAL A 39 19.54 -18.82 -12.88
N LEU A 40 20.44 -17.99 -12.32
CA LEU A 40 20.21 -16.55 -12.23
C LEU A 40 20.98 -15.82 -13.34
N THR A 41 20.27 -14.97 -14.06
CA THR A 41 20.84 -14.15 -15.13
C THR A 41 20.49 -12.67 -14.96
N PHE A 42 21.45 -11.80 -15.26
CA PHE A 42 21.37 -10.34 -15.07
C PHE A 42 21.78 -9.62 -16.35
N ASP A 43 20.92 -8.75 -16.87
CA ASP A 43 21.08 -8.07 -18.17
C ASP A 43 21.55 -6.62 -18.04
N ASP A 44 22.09 -6.11 -19.15
CA ASP A 44 22.31 -4.68 -19.43
C ASP A 44 23.51 -4.01 -18.76
N SER A 45 24.34 -4.75 -18.02
CA SER A 45 25.52 -4.18 -17.33
C SER A 45 25.20 -3.11 -16.29
N VAL A 46 24.02 -3.17 -15.67
CA VAL A 46 23.53 -2.19 -14.69
C VAL A 46 24.45 -2.13 -13.46
N ALA A 47 24.78 -0.93 -12.97
CA ALA A 47 25.71 -0.71 -11.85
C ALA A 47 25.32 -1.48 -10.57
N SER A 48 24.02 -1.70 -10.36
CA SER A 48 23.50 -2.45 -9.22
C SER A 48 23.86 -3.93 -9.22
N HIS A 49 24.25 -4.50 -10.37
CA HIS A 49 24.82 -5.84 -10.45
C HIS A 49 26.05 -5.96 -9.55
N HIS A 50 26.91 -4.94 -9.57
CA HIS A 50 28.07 -4.87 -8.70
C HIS A 50 27.65 -4.42 -7.30
N SER A 51 26.99 -3.27 -7.14
CA SER A 51 26.83 -2.65 -5.82
C SER A 51 25.81 -3.35 -4.90
N VAL A 52 24.82 -4.06 -5.46
CA VAL A 52 23.73 -4.69 -4.69
C VAL A 52 23.66 -6.21 -4.90
N VAL A 53 23.67 -6.67 -6.16
CA VAL A 53 23.46 -8.09 -6.48
C VAL A 53 24.65 -8.95 -6.04
N ARG A 54 25.87 -8.59 -6.44
CA ARG A 54 27.11 -9.30 -6.10
C ARG A 54 27.26 -9.62 -4.61
N PRO A 55 27.20 -8.64 -3.67
CA PRO A 55 27.38 -8.95 -2.25
C PRO A 55 26.31 -9.90 -1.71
N LEU A 56 25.08 -9.83 -2.24
CA LEU A 56 24.00 -10.70 -1.82
C LEU A 56 24.14 -12.13 -2.34
N LEU A 57 24.56 -12.31 -3.60
CA LEU A 57 24.87 -13.63 -4.16
C LEU A 57 26.01 -14.30 -3.38
N LYS A 58 27.08 -13.55 -3.08
CA LYS A 58 28.20 -14.05 -2.26
C LYS A 58 27.75 -14.47 -0.87
N LYS A 59 26.88 -13.68 -0.22
CA LYS A 59 26.33 -13.99 1.11
C LYS A 59 25.65 -15.37 1.14
N TYR A 60 24.96 -15.75 0.07
CA TYR A 60 24.22 -17.01 -0.02
C TYR A 60 24.97 -18.13 -0.76
N GLY A 61 26.21 -17.88 -1.21
CA GLY A 61 26.99 -18.86 -1.97
C GLY A 61 26.42 -19.17 -3.36
N PHE A 62 25.66 -18.24 -3.94
CA PHE A 62 25.05 -18.40 -5.26
C PHE A 62 25.99 -17.95 -6.38
N SER A 63 25.93 -18.66 -7.50
CA SER A 63 26.56 -18.25 -8.77
C SER A 63 25.51 -17.65 -9.72
N ALA A 64 25.94 -16.91 -10.73
CA ALA A 64 25.08 -16.23 -11.69
C ALA A 64 25.83 -15.84 -12.97
N THR A 65 25.05 -15.46 -14.00
CA THR A 65 25.55 -14.93 -15.27
C THR A 65 25.16 -13.47 -15.44
N PHE A 66 26.13 -12.61 -15.74
CA PHE A 66 25.95 -11.20 -16.08
C PHE A 66 26.17 -11.01 -17.58
N PHE A 67 25.12 -10.60 -18.30
CA PHE A 67 25.13 -10.38 -19.74
C PHE A 67 25.52 -8.94 -20.05
N ILE A 68 26.64 -8.76 -20.74
CA ILE A 68 27.32 -7.46 -20.90
C ILE A 68 27.07 -6.86 -22.27
N THR A 69 26.79 -5.56 -22.27
CA THR A 69 26.58 -4.68 -23.43
C THR A 69 27.20 -3.30 -23.15
N GLU A 70 27.63 -2.59 -24.20
CA GLU A 70 27.99 -1.17 -24.12
C GLU A 70 26.88 -0.25 -24.65
N GLY A 71 25.66 -0.78 -24.82
CA GLY A 71 24.49 -0.08 -25.32
C GLY A 71 23.97 1.02 -24.38
N PHE A 72 22.86 1.63 -24.78
CA PHE A 72 22.22 2.73 -24.03
C PHE A 72 23.21 3.88 -23.74
N SER A 73 23.29 4.33 -22.47
CA SER A 73 24.21 5.37 -22.02
C SER A 73 25.48 4.80 -21.33
N PHE A 74 25.75 3.49 -21.42
CA PHE A 74 26.84 2.80 -20.72
C PHE A 74 28.19 3.52 -20.77
N ARG A 75 28.57 4.05 -21.94
CA ARG A 75 29.89 4.67 -22.15
C ARG A 75 30.09 5.95 -21.33
N SER A 76 29.02 6.69 -21.07
CA SER A 76 29.06 7.99 -20.38
C SER A 76 28.45 7.96 -18.98
N ASN A 77 27.50 7.06 -18.71
CA ASN A 77 26.78 6.98 -17.45
C ASN A 77 27.32 5.84 -16.58
N LYS A 78 28.28 6.14 -15.70
CA LYS A 78 28.80 5.16 -14.71
C LYS A 78 28.09 5.22 -13.36
N THR A 79 27.04 6.04 -13.26
CA THR A 79 26.14 6.02 -12.11
C THR A 79 25.18 4.83 -12.24
N ASP A 80 24.62 4.60 -13.42
CA ASP A 80 23.65 3.53 -13.66
C ASP A 80 24.24 2.29 -14.36
N TYR A 81 25.45 2.36 -14.92
CA TYR A 81 26.15 1.21 -15.51
C TYR A 81 27.49 0.93 -14.86
N MET A 82 27.87 -0.35 -14.86
CA MET A 82 29.17 -0.79 -14.39
C MET A 82 30.32 -0.25 -15.26
N THR A 83 31.50 -0.13 -14.65
CA THR A 83 32.76 0.00 -15.39
C THR A 83 33.29 -1.37 -15.81
N TRP A 84 34.19 -1.42 -16.79
CA TRP A 84 34.82 -2.68 -17.20
C TRP A 84 35.66 -3.31 -16.09
N GLU A 85 36.23 -2.51 -15.18
CA GLU A 85 36.96 -2.99 -14.00
C GLU A 85 36.03 -3.70 -13.02
N GLN A 86 34.80 -3.19 -12.83
CA GLN A 86 33.78 -3.84 -12.02
C GLN A 86 33.32 -5.16 -12.66
N ILE A 87 33.18 -5.20 -13.98
CA ILE A 87 32.84 -6.43 -14.72
C ILE A 87 33.97 -7.46 -14.58
N ALA A 88 35.24 -7.03 -14.66
CA ALA A 88 36.39 -7.91 -14.45
C ALA A 88 36.49 -8.43 -13.01
N GLU A 89 36.06 -7.64 -12.02
CA GLU A 89 35.92 -8.11 -10.64
C GLU A 89 34.91 -9.26 -10.53
N LEU A 90 33.74 -9.15 -11.18
CA LEU A 90 32.73 -10.23 -11.18
C LEU A 90 33.31 -11.55 -11.73
N ASP A 91 34.06 -11.50 -12.84
CA ASP A 91 34.69 -12.70 -13.42
C ASP A 91 35.76 -13.33 -12.51
N ARG A 92 36.59 -12.49 -11.87
CA ARG A 92 37.61 -12.94 -10.90
C ARG A 92 37.00 -13.57 -9.66
N GLU A 93 35.85 -13.07 -9.21
CA GLU A 93 35.09 -13.63 -8.09
C GLU A 93 34.32 -14.91 -8.46
N GLY A 94 34.40 -15.33 -9.72
CA GLY A 94 33.86 -16.61 -10.18
C GLY A 94 32.44 -16.54 -10.73
N PHE A 95 31.86 -15.36 -10.93
CA PHE A 95 30.63 -15.22 -11.69
C PHE A 95 30.88 -15.43 -13.19
N GLU A 96 29.82 -15.65 -13.97
CA GLU A 96 29.92 -15.75 -15.43
C GLU A 96 29.66 -14.41 -16.09
N ILE A 97 30.48 -14.09 -17.09
CA ILE A 97 30.27 -12.99 -18.02
C ILE A 97 29.77 -13.57 -19.35
N GLY A 98 28.56 -13.17 -19.73
CA GLY A 98 27.91 -13.54 -20.99
C GLY A 98 27.84 -12.35 -21.96
N ASN A 99 27.57 -12.63 -23.23
CA ASN A 99 27.50 -11.62 -24.28
C ASN A 99 26.06 -11.15 -24.51
N HIS A 100 25.84 -9.83 -24.58
CA HIS A 100 24.53 -9.23 -24.82
C HIS A 100 24.51 -8.26 -26.02
N THR A 101 25.38 -8.49 -27.01
CA THR A 101 25.70 -7.58 -28.12
C THR A 101 26.33 -6.26 -27.64
N ARG A 102 27.08 -5.56 -28.52
CA ARG A 102 27.72 -4.29 -28.15
C ARG A 102 26.70 -3.19 -27.90
N ASP A 103 25.75 -3.01 -28.80
CA ASP A 103 24.88 -1.83 -28.84
C ASP A 103 23.49 -2.10 -28.21
N HIS A 104 23.33 -3.21 -27.47
CA HIS A 104 22.02 -3.76 -27.06
C HIS A 104 21.10 -3.95 -28.29
N MET A 105 21.66 -4.51 -29.36
CA MET A 105 21.00 -4.69 -30.65
C MET A 105 20.09 -5.92 -30.63
N GLY A 106 18.77 -5.70 -30.62
CA GLY A 106 17.79 -6.79 -30.83
C GLY A 106 17.94 -7.43 -32.21
N LEU A 107 17.76 -8.74 -32.29
CA LEU A 107 17.98 -9.49 -33.54
C LEU A 107 16.72 -9.48 -34.40
N THR A 108 16.92 -9.21 -35.69
CA THR A 108 15.88 -9.23 -36.74
C THR A 108 16.48 -9.84 -38.01
N PRO A 109 15.67 -10.31 -38.97
CA PRO A 109 16.20 -10.82 -40.23
C PRO A 109 17.11 -9.82 -40.96
N GLY A 110 16.89 -8.52 -40.80
CA GLY A 110 17.61 -7.45 -41.50
C GLY A 110 18.94 -7.03 -40.87
N ASN A 111 19.35 -7.58 -39.73
CA ASN A 111 20.59 -7.17 -39.04
C ASN A 111 21.49 -8.34 -38.57
N LEU A 112 21.18 -9.57 -38.98
CA LEU A 112 21.95 -10.77 -38.60
C LEU A 112 23.41 -10.73 -39.07
N ASP A 113 23.69 -10.07 -40.19
CA ASP A 113 25.03 -9.85 -40.73
C ASP A 113 25.93 -9.07 -39.76
N ARG A 114 25.34 -8.24 -38.90
CA ARG A 114 26.05 -7.47 -37.88
C ARG A 114 26.26 -8.23 -36.57
N LEU A 115 25.63 -9.38 -36.37
CA LEU A 115 25.68 -10.11 -35.08
C LEU A 115 27.13 -10.48 -34.69
N THR A 116 27.93 -10.96 -35.62
CA THR A 116 29.35 -11.29 -35.35
C THR A 116 30.14 -10.05 -34.92
N GLU A 117 29.99 -8.91 -35.61
CA GLU A 117 30.64 -7.66 -35.23
C GLU A 117 30.25 -7.24 -33.80
N GLN A 118 28.95 -7.32 -33.48
CA GLN A 118 28.42 -6.96 -32.16
C GLN A 118 28.96 -7.85 -31.05
N MET A 119 29.08 -9.15 -31.30
CA MET A 119 29.60 -10.10 -30.30
C MET A 119 31.11 -9.93 -30.11
N GLU A 120 31.87 -9.84 -31.20
CA GLU A 120 33.33 -9.73 -31.13
C GLU A 120 33.78 -8.43 -30.48
N ALA A 121 33.01 -7.35 -30.58
CA ALA A 121 33.33 -6.13 -29.87
C ALA A 121 33.26 -6.30 -28.33
N ILE A 122 32.28 -7.05 -27.82
CA ILE A 122 32.23 -7.39 -26.39
C ILE A 122 33.35 -8.36 -26.02
N ASN A 123 33.63 -9.36 -26.86
CA ASN A 123 34.74 -10.31 -26.63
C ASN A 123 36.10 -9.58 -26.56
N ALA A 124 36.33 -8.59 -27.43
CA ALA A 124 37.53 -7.79 -27.44
C ALA A 124 37.69 -7.01 -26.13
N ARG A 125 36.62 -6.40 -25.63
CA ARG A 125 36.63 -5.73 -24.32
C ARG A 125 36.87 -6.71 -23.16
N CYS A 126 36.29 -7.90 -23.20
CA CYS A 126 36.62 -8.94 -22.23
C CYS A 126 38.12 -9.28 -22.25
N ALA A 127 38.71 -9.47 -23.43
CA ALA A 127 40.14 -9.76 -23.57
C ALA A 127 41.03 -8.63 -23.05
N GLU A 128 40.71 -7.38 -23.37
CA GLU A 128 41.43 -6.19 -22.89
C GLU A 128 41.48 -6.09 -21.35
N HIS A 129 40.43 -6.57 -20.68
CA HIS A 129 40.30 -6.52 -19.22
C HIS A 129 40.63 -7.85 -18.52
N GLY A 130 41.18 -8.84 -19.26
CA GLY A 130 41.55 -10.14 -18.71
C GLY A 130 40.37 -11.01 -18.26
N ILE A 131 39.20 -10.77 -18.83
CA ILE A 131 37.95 -11.50 -18.57
C ILE A 131 37.90 -12.72 -19.50
N ARG A 132 37.42 -13.85 -18.99
CA ARG A 132 37.22 -15.07 -19.81
C ARG A 132 36.28 -14.75 -20.99
N GLN A 133 36.59 -15.30 -22.16
CA GLN A 133 35.75 -15.11 -23.34
C GLN A 133 34.32 -15.62 -23.05
N PRO A 134 33.27 -14.82 -23.35
CA PRO A 134 31.89 -15.24 -23.18
C PRO A 134 31.56 -16.50 -23.99
N ILE A 135 30.97 -17.49 -23.33
CA ILE A 135 30.47 -18.73 -23.94
C ILE A 135 28.93 -18.86 -23.84
N SER A 136 28.29 -17.83 -23.32
CA SER A 136 26.84 -17.71 -23.19
C SER A 136 26.34 -16.42 -23.83
N PHE A 137 25.09 -16.43 -24.28
CA PHE A 137 24.45 -15.29 -24.93
C PHE A 137 23.04 -15.03 -24.38
N ALA A 138 22.62 -13.77 -24.31
CA ALA A 138 21.23 -13.40 -24.07
C ALA A 138 20.75 -12.55 -25.24
N TYR A 139 19.55 -12.84 -25.77
CA TYR A 139 18.98 -12.10 -26.89
C TYR A 139 18.44 -10.75 -26.39
N PRO A 140 18.98 -9.60 -26.85
CA PRO A 140 18.49 -8.29 -26.43
C PRO A 140 17.01 -8.10 -26.75
N GLY A 141 16.25 -7.58 -25.78
CA GLY A 141 14.80 -7.40 -25.89
C GLY A 141 13.99 -8.69 -26.11
N ASN A 142 14.56 -9.87 -25.83
CA ASN A 142 13.97 -11.18 -26.11
C ASN A 142 13.62 -11.39 -27.59
N GLY A 143 14.33 -10.69 -28.50
CA GLY A 143 14.17 -10.78 -29.95
C GLY A 143 14.75 -12.09 -30.50
N LEU A 144 13.90 -13.10 -30.64
CA LEU A 144 14.25 -14.40 -31.18
C LEU A 144 14.30 -14.36 -32.73
N GLU A 145 15.45 -14.73 -33.29
CA GLU A 145 15.63 -14.85 -34.73
C GLU A 145 16.33 -16.18 -35.08
N PRO A 146 15.65 -17.14 -35.76
CA PRO A 146 16.22 -18.44 -36.10
C PRO A 146 17.56 -18.39 -36.85
N GLY A 147 17.77 -17.38 -37.71
CA GLY A 147 19.02 -17.21 -38.45
C GLY A 147 20.25 -16.95 -37.57
N ALA A 148 20.07 -16.59 -36.29
CA ALA A 148 21.15 -16.37 -35.33
C ALA A 148 21.83 -17.67 -34.86
N LEU A 149 21.11 -18.79 -34.80
CA LEU A 149 21.60 -20.06 -34.27
C LEU A 149 22.96 -20.52 -34.86
N PRO A 150 23.12 -20.61 -36.20
CA PRO A 150 24.40 -21.01 -36.77
C PRO A 150 25.52 -19.97 -36.54
N ILE A 151 25.18 -18.69 -36.35
CA ILE A 151 26.14 -17.63 -36.05
C ILE A 151 26.66 -17.80 -34.61
N LEU A 152 25.75 -17.94 -33.64
CA LEU A 152 26.09 -18.16 -32.23
C LEU A 152 26.96 -19.40 -32.05
N LYS A 153 26.64 -20.50 -32.75
CA LYS A 153 27.43 -21.74 -32.71
C LYS A 153 28.85 -21.54 -33.24
N ARG A 154 29.01 -20.85 -34.38
CA ARG A 154 30.35 -20.51 -34.93
C ARG A 154 31.16 -19.61 -34.01
N GLN A 155 30.48 -18.79 -33.21
CA GLN A 155 31.09 -17.90 -32.23
C GLN A 155 31.40 -18.58 -30.88
N GLY A 156 31.17 -19.90 -30.77
CA GLY A 156 31.53 -20.68 -29.58
C GLY A 156 30.52 -20.60 -28.44
N ILE A 157 29.34 -20.04 -28.66
CA ILE A 157 28.26 -19.98 -27.67
C ILE A 157 27.71 -21.39 -27.43
N ARG A 158 27.63 -21.78 -26.16
CA ARG A 158 27.14 -23.09 -25.70
C ARG A 158 25.69 -23.04 -25.23
N PHE A 159 25.32 -21.94 -24.58
CA PHE A 159 23.97 -21.72 -24.06
C PHE A 159 23.52 -20.30 -24.38
N ALA A 160 22.28 -20.14 -24.83
CA ALA A 160 21.71 -18.82 -25.05
C ALA A 160 20.27 -18.71 -24.57
N ARG A 161 19.96 -17.62 -23.86
CA ARG A 161 18.64 -17.38 -23.24
C ARG A 161 17.86 -16.33 -24.00
N ARG A 162 16.63 -16.68 -24.41
CA ARG A 162 15.73 -15.86 -25.24
C ARG A 162 14.61 -15.16 -24.47
N GLY A 163 14.49 -15.39 -23.16
CA GLY A 163 13.38 -14.86 -22.36
C GLY A 163 12.10 -15.69 -22.42
N GLY A 164 10.97 -15.10 -22.04
CA GLY A 164 9.66 -15.76 -22.01
C GLY A 164 8.87 -15.73 -23.34
N ALA A 165 9.27 -14.87 -24.27
CA ALA A 165 8.66 -14.77 -25.59
C ALA A 165 9.20 -15.85 -26.54
N PRO A 166 8.37 -16.44 -27.42
CA PRO A 166 7.00 -16.02 -27.78
C PRO A 166 5.87 -16.77 -27.05
N GLU A 167 6.14 -17.66 -26.09
CA GLU A 167 5.08 -18.32 -25.31
C GLU A 167 4.25 -17.33 -24.49
N PHE A 168 4.90 -16.28 -24.01
CA PHE A 168 4.26 -15.17 -23.29
C PHE A 168 4.70 -13.82 -23.89
N PRO A 169 3.80 -12.83 -23.95
CA PRO A 169 4.19 -11.46 -24.28
C PRO A 169 5.29 -10.94 -23.35
N TYR A 170 6.25 -10.21 -23.92
CA TYR A 170 7.43 -9.71 -23.21
C TYR A 170 7.09 -8.95 -21.92
N ASP A 171 6.11 -8.04 -21.98
CA ASP A 171 5.75 -7.16 -20.87
C ASP A 171 5.13 -7.90 -19.66
N TRP A 172 4.81 -9.19 -19.78
CA TRP A 172 4.18 -9.95 -18.69
C TRP A 172 5.21 -10.46 -17.67
N GLY A 173 6.49 -10.54 -18.05
CA GLY A 173 7.54 -11.16 -17.25
C GLY A 173 7.35 -12.67 -17.07
N ARG A 174 6.39 -13.28 -17.76
CA ARG A 174 6.05 -14.71 -17.66
C ARG A 174 6.94 -15.56 -18.55
N GLY A 175 7.05 -16.84 -18.23
CA GLY A 175 7.80 -17.78 -19.03
C GLY A 175 7.75 -19.20 -18.48
N THR A 176 8.52 -20.09 -19.11
CA THR A 176 8.55 -21.53 -18.83
C THR A 176 9.96 -21.96 -18.45
N ALA A 177 10.08 -22.93 -17.54
CA ALA A 177 11.37 -23.55 -17.24
C ALA A 177 11.96 -24.26 -18.47
N TYR A 178 13.29 -24.30 -18.51
CA TYR A 178 14.05 -25.01 -19.51
C TYR A 178 13.89 -26.52 -19.34
N GLU A 179 13.57 -27.20 -20.44
CA GLU A 179 13.47 -28.66 -20.54
C GLU A 179 14.62 -29.21 -21.40
N PRO A 180 15.74 -29.63 -20.79
CA PRO A 180 16.85 -30.23 -21.51
C PRO A 180 16.40 -31.36 -22.45
N GLY A 181 16.91 -31.36 -23.68
CA GLY A 181 16.56 -32.31 -24.73
C GLY A 181 15.26 -32.01 -25.49
N LYS A 182 14.39 -31.12 -24.98
CA LYS A 182 13.23 -30.60 -25.72
C LYS A 182 13.46 -29.18 -26.23
N ASP A 183 13.99 -28.32 -25.37
CA ASP A 183 14.40 -26.98 -25.72
C ASP A 183 15.80 -27.01 -26.34
N HIS A 184 16.03 -26.16 -27.35
CA HIS A 184 17.38 -25.99 -27.91
C HIS A 184 18.27 -25.25 -26.90
N PRO A 185 19.53 -25.69 -26.67
CA PRO A 185 20.48 -25.00 -25.79
C PRO A 185 20.72 -23.51 -26.11
N LEU A 186 20.45 -23.06 -27.33
CA LEU A 186 20.59 -21.67 -27.77
C LEU A 186 19.25 -20.91 -27.80
N LEU A 187 18.16 -21.51 -27.33
CA LEU A 187 16.81 -20.94 -27.23
C LEU A 187 16.21 -21.16 -25.84
N ILE A 188 17.04 -21.08 -24.79
CA ILE A 188 16.62 -21.34 -23.41
C ILE A 188 15.56 -20.31 -23.00
N PRO A 189 14.35 -20.76 -22.62
CA PRO A 189 13.33 -19.86 -22.10
C PRO A 189 13.71 -19.40 -20.69
N SER A 190 13.28 -18.19 -20.33
CA SER A 190 13.22 -17.78 -18.93
C SER A 190 11.95 -18.36 -18.30
N ALA A 191 12.03 -18.93 -17.10
CA ALA A 191 10.87 -19.28 -16.27
C ALA A 191 10.17 -18.04 -15.69
N GLY A 192 10.90 -16.91 -15.68
CA GLY A 192 10.43 -15.64 -15.17
C GLY A 192 11.40 -14.51 -15.49
N ASP A 193 10.85 -13.33 -15.77
CA ASP A 193 11.58 -12.09 -15.95
C ASP A 193 11.02 -11.07 -14.95
N ALA A 194 11.84 -10.69 -13.98
CA ALA A 194 11.42 -9.87 -12.86
C ALA A 194 10.99 -8.48 -13.35
N ARG A 195 9.83 -8.03 -12.86
CA ARG A 195 9.25 -6.72 -13.18
C ARG A 195 9.08 -5.89 -11.90
N PRO A 196 8.92 -4.55 -12.01
CA PRO A 196 8.73 -3.68 -10.85
C PRO A 196 7.56 -4.09 -9.95
N ASP A 197 6.53 -4.68 -10.54
CA ASP A 197 5.31 -5.11 -9.86
C ASP A 197 5.32 -6.58 -9.41
N TRP A 198 6.44 -7.30 -9.57
CA TRP A 198 6.53 -8.69 -9.12
C TRP A 198 6.52 -8.80 -7.59
N THR A 199 5.63 -9.64 -7.09
CA THR A 199 5.58 -10.04 -5.69
C THR A 199 6.52 -11.23 -5.40
N LEU A 200 6.66 -11.60 -4.13
CA LEU A 200 7.33 -12.85 -3.77
C LEU A 200 6.61 -14.09 -4.33
N GLU A 201 5.30 -14.05 -4.48
CA GLU A 201 4.53 -15.15 -5.06
C GLU A 201 4.77 -15.29 -6.57
N ASP A 202 4.98 -14.18 -7.28
CA ASP A 202 5.38 -14.21 -8.69
C ASP A 202 6.75 -14.89 -8.88
N PHE A 203 7.70 -14.56 -8.00
CA PHE A 203 9.00 -15.19 -7.95
C PHE A 203 8.91 -16.68 -7.61
N LYS A 204 8.16 -17.05 -6.55
CA LYS A 204 7.92 -18.43 -6.15
C LYS A 204 7.34 -19.27 -7.29
N ARG A 205 6.33 -18.75 -7.98
CA ARG A 205 5.75 -19.39 -9.17
C ARG A 205 6.82 -19.71 -10.20
N ALA A 206 7.73 -18.76 -10.48
CA ALA A 206 8.79 -18.97 -11.48
C ALA A 206 9.77 -20.07 -11.06
N VAL A 207 10.26 -20.05 -9.80
CA VAL A 207 11.26 -21.01 -9.32
C VAL A 207 10.69 -22.40 -9.05
N GLN A 208 9.41 -22.51 -8.68
CA GLN A 208 8.72 -23.80 -8.48
C GLN A 208 8.57 -24.62 -9.78
N GLN A 209 8.87 -24.05 -10.93
CA GLN A 209 8.97 -24.80 -12.19
C GLN A 209 10.20 -25.71 -12.24
N ALA A 210 11.22 -25.49 -11.39
CA ALA A 210 12.44 -26.29 -11.29
C ALA A 210 12.19 -27.66 -10.64
N LYS A 211 11.42 -28.50 -11.33
CA LYS A 211 11.02 -29.83 -10.88
C LYS A 211 10.86 -30.81 -12.03
N SER A 212 11.05 -32.09 -11.74
CA SER A 212 10.92 -33.18 -12.72
C SER A 212 11.88 -33.01 -13.91
N GLY A 213 13.15 -32.71 -13.60
CA GLY A 213 14.20 -32.49 -14.61
C GLY A 213 14.15 -31.15 -15.35
N ARG A 214 13.25 -30.25 -14.95
CA ARG A 214 13.19 -28.87 -15.47
C ARG A 214 14.09 -27.92 -14.68
N ILE A 215 14.60 -26.91 -15.35
CA ILE A 215 15.52 -25.92 -14.78
C ILE A 215 14.89 -24.53 -14.88
N ALA A 216 14.71 -23.84 -13.75
CA ALA A 216 14.17 -22.49 -13.76
C ALA A 216 15.29 -21.48 -14.06
N VAL A 217 15.26 -20.88 -15.24
CA VAL A 217 16.18 -19.79 -15.62
C VAL A 217 15.48 -18.46 -15.37
N LEU A 218 16.04 -17.61 -14.51
CA LEU A 218 15.45 -16.31 -14.19
C LEU A 218 16.24 -15.17 -14.81
N GLN A 219 15.50 -14.20 -15.30
CA GLN A 219 15.99 -12.96 -15.88
C GLN A 219 15.74 -11.79 -14.91
N PHE A 220 16.79 -11.01 -14.70
CA PHE A 220 16.77 -9.73 -13.98
C PHE A 220 17.47 -8.68 -14.83
N HIS A 221 17.04 -7.43 -14.74
CA HIS A 221 17.75 -6.29 -15.32
C HIS A 221 18.58 -5.66 -14.20
N GLY A 222 18.10 -4.63 -13.48
CA GLY A 222 18.80 -4.07 -12.30
C GLY A 222 18.03 -4.14 -10.98
N ALA A 223 18.79 -4.20 -9.88
CA ALA A 223 18.29 -4.17 -8.50
C ALA A 223 18.96 -3.06 -7.63
N PRO A 224 18.81 -1.76 -7.94
CA PRO A 224 17.82 -1.19 -8.86
C PRO A 224 18.30 -0.97 -10.31
N ASP A 225 17.37 -0.63 -11.20
CA ASP A 225 17.62 -0.11 -12.55
C ASP A 225 16.91 1.24 -12.64
N ASN A 226 17.67 2.33 -12.63
CA ASN A 226 17.07 3.67 -12.60
C ASN A 226 16.79 4.20 -14.01
N GLU A 227 17.54 3.76 -15.02
CA GLU A 227 17.36 4.24 -16.41
C GLU A 227 16.22 3.48 -17.11
N HIS A 228 15.96 2.23 -16.68
CA HIS A 228 14.88 1.38 -17.23
C HIS A 228 13.84 1.00 -16.16
N PRO A 229 13.02 1.95 -15.70
CA PRO A 229 12.10 1.72 -14.58
C PRO A 229 11.03 0.67 -14.86
N TRP A 230 10.80 0.25 -16.12
CA TRP A 230 9.80 -0.77 -16.47
C TRP A 230 10.26 -2.22 -16.25
N VAL A 231 11.58 -2.45 -16.06
CA VAL A 231 12.19 -3.76 -15.79
C VAL A 231 12.97 -3.82 -14.47
N HIS A 232 12.97 -2.71 -13.73
CA HIS A 232 13.59 -2.58 -12.41
C HIS A 232 13.04 -3.60 -11.39
N THR A 233 13.92 -4.15 -10.55
CA THR A 233 13.53 -4.90 -9.33
C THR A 233 13.92 -4.13 -8.07
N PRO A 234 13.00 -3.79 -7.14
CA PRO A 234 13.36 -3.12 -5.90
C PRO A 234 14.42 -3.89 -5.09
N PRO A 235 15.46 -3.24 -4.52
CA PRO A 235 16.53 -3.94 -3.80
C PRO A 235 16.03 -4.82 -2.66
N GLU A 236 15.05 -4.35 -1.89
CA GLU A 236 14.42 -5.10 -0.80
C GLU A 236 13.68 -6.33 -1.31
N ARG A 237 13.07 -6.22 -2.49
CA ARG A 237 12.37 -7.34 -3.13
C ARG A 237 13.36 -8.38 -3.64
N PHE A 238 14.44 -7.95 -4.28
CA PHE A 238 15.53 -8.83 -4.68
C PHE A 238 16.15 -9.55 -3.47
N ALA A 239 16.32 -8.86 -2.34
CA ALA A 239 16.76 -9.46 -1.09
C ALA A 239 15.83 -10.57 -0.58
N GLN A 240 14.50 -10.36 -0.68
CA GLN A 240 13.52 -11.39 -0.33
C GLN A 240 13.59 -12.60 -1.27
N TYR A 241 13.81 -12.39 -2.56
CA TYR A 241 13.94 -13.47 -3.55
C TYR A 241 15.14 -14.37 -3.25
N MET A 242 16.32 -13.77 -3.03
CA MET A 242 17.53 -14.53 -2.73
C MET A 242 17.42 -15.28 -1.40
N LYS A 243 16.85 -14.62 -0.37
CA LYS A 243 16.57 -15.27 0.92
C LYS A 243 15.65 -16.48 0.74
N HIS A 244 14.60 -16.37 -0.08
CA HIS A 244 13.71 -17.50 -0.35
C HIS A 244 14.43 -18.68 -1.03
N LEU A 245 15.25 -18.41 -2.05
CA LEU A 245 16.05 -19.48 -2.69
C LEU A 245 16.94 -20.21 -1.68
N HIS A 246 17.59 -19.45 -0.79
CA HIS A 246 18.48 -20.00 0.23
C HIS A 246 17.71 -20.85 1.25
N ASP A 247 16.65 -20.28 1.83
CA ASP A 247 15.90 -20.93 2.90
C ASP A 247 15.19 -22.21 2.42
N GLU A 248 14.77 -22.24 1.15
CA GLU A 248 14.15 -23.41 0.53
C GLU A 248 15.16 -24.39 -0.09
N GLY A 249 16.46 -24.12 0.04
CA GLY A 249 17.53 -25.02 -0.43
C GLY A 249 17.59 -25.19 -1.95
N TYR A 250 17.34 -24.13 -2.71
CA TYR A 250 17.55 -24.16 -4.17
C TYR A 250 19.05 -24.19 -4.49
N GLN A 251 19.42 -24.98 -5.51
CA GLN A 251 20.76 -24.93 -6.07
C GLN A 251 20.80 -23.84 -7.14
N VAL A 252 21.67 -22.84 -6.94
CA VAL A 252 21.73 -21.65 -7.80
C VAL A 252 23.07 -21.58 -8.53
N ILE A 253 23.03 -21.63 -9.86
CA ILE A 253 24.22 -21.73 -10.71
C ILE A 253 24.25 -20.64 -11.80
N ALA A 254 25.42 -20.46 -12.42
CA ALA A 254 25.55 -19.69 -13.66
C ALA A 254 25.10 -20.53 -14.87
N LEU A 255 24.76 -19.88 -15.97
CA LEU A 255 24.29 -20.52 -17.20
C LEU A 255 25.35 -21.46 -17.80
N ARG A 256 26.64 -21.12 -17.78
CA ARG A 256 27.74 -22.02 -18.21
C ARG A 256 27.77 -23.34 -17.46
N ASP A 257 27.35 -23.33 -16.19
CA ASP A 257 27.41 -24.49 -15.32
C ASP A 257 26.35 -25.53 -15.65
N LEU A 258 25.38 -25.21 -16.53
CA LEU A 258 24.46 -26.17 -17.10
C LEU A 258 25.17 -27.32 -17.83
N ALA A 259 26.40 -27.10 -18.32
CA ALA A 259 27.22 -28.13 -18.97
C ALA A 259 27.48 -29.35 -18.08
N ARG A 260 27.27 -29.26 -16.76
CA ARG A 260 27.35 -30.42 -15.85
C ARG A 260 26.18 -31.38 -16.00
N PHE A 261 25.03 -30.89 -16.48
CA PHE A 261 23.76 -31.61 -16.55
C PHE A 261 23.20 -31.73 -17.96
N VAL A 262 23.62 -30.85 -18.87
CA VAL A 262 23.08 -30.69 -20.22
C VAL A 262 24.21 -30.66 -21.23
N ASP A 263 24.14 -31.50 -22.25
CA ASP A 263 25.04 -31.42 -23.40
C ASP A 263 24.64 -30.23 -24.30
N PRO A 264 25.47 -29.18 -24.44
CA PRO A 264 25.16 -28.04 -25.31
C PRO A 264 25.13 -28.41 -26.80
N GLN A 265 25.64 -29.57 -27.21
CA GLN A 265 25.56 -30.08 -28.58
C GLN A 265 24.29 -30.91 -28.86
N GLN A 266 23.53 -31.26 -27.83
CA GLN A 266 22.28 -32.00 -27.99
C GLN A 266 21.16 -31.06 -28.42
N GLU A 267 20.92 -30.99 -29.73
CA GLU A 267 19.88 -30.15 -30.34
C GLU A 267 18.63 -30.98 -30.68
N PRO A 268 17.41 -30.49 -30.37
CA PRO A 268 16.18 -31.12 -30.85
C PRO A 268 16.09 -30.96 -32.37
N ALA A 269 15.57 -31.98 -33.07
CA ALA A 269 15.39 -31.94 -34.53
C ALA A 269 14.49 -30.77 -34.99
N GLU A 270 13.50 -30.42 -34.18
CA GLU A 270 12.52 -29.36 -34.45
C GLU A 270 12.50 -28.34 -33.30
N PRO A 271 13.45 -27.39 -33.25
CA PRO A 271 13.70 -26.54 -32.09
C PRO A 271 12.56 -25.56 -31.74
N PHE A 272 11.63 -25.32 -32.67
CA PHE A 272 10.50 -24.41 -32.48
C PHE A 272 9.17 -25.13 -32.17
N VAL A 273 9.07 -26.45 -32.36
CA VAL A 273 7.82 -27.20 -32.13
C VAL A 273 7.40 -27.17 -30.66
N ILE A 274 8.37 -27.23 -29.74
CA ILE A 274 8.10 -27.11 -28.30
C ILE A 274 7.45 -25.77 -27.94
N ILE A 275 7.88 -24.69 -28.61
CA ILE A 275 7.37 -23.33 -28.40
C ILE A 275 5.92 -23.25 -28.87
N GLU A 276 5.62 -23.72 -30.08
CA GLU A 276 4.26 -23.72 -30.62
C GLU A 276 3.31 -24.63 -29.82
N ARG A 277 3.79 -25.77 -29.33
CA ARG A 277 3.02 -26.65 -28.44
C ARG A 277 2.64 -25.93 -27.14
N ARG A 278 3.61 -25.30 -26.46
CA ARG A 278 3.37 -24.56 -25.21
C ARG A 278 2.40 -23.38 -25.41
N LYS A 279 2.47 -22.68 -26.55
CA LYS A 279 1.49 -21.64 -26.93
C LYS A 279 0.08 -22.21 -27.04
N ALA A 280 -0.07 -23.39 -27.67
CA ALA A 280 -1.38 -24.05 -27.83
C ALA A 280 -1.92 -24.65 -26.53
N GLU A 281 -1.05 -25.10 -25.62
CA GLU A 281 -1.42 -25.66 -24.31
C GLU A 281 -1.80 -24.59 -23.27
N ARG A 282 -1.57 -23.30 -23.56
CA ARG A 282 -1.85 -22.22 -22.62
C ARG A 282 -3.35 -22.12 -22.34
N VAL A 283 -3.70 -22.25 -21.06
CA VAL A 283 -5.10 -22.14 -20.61
C VAL A 283 -5.47 -20.69 -20.36
N GLU A 284 -4.53 -19.85 -19.92
CA GLU A 284 -4.80 -18.46 -19.55
C GLU A 284 -4.94 -17.56 -20.78
N VAL A 285 -6.00 -16.77 -20.76
CA VAL A 285 -6.40 -15.82 -21.79
C VAL A 285 -6.24 -14.41 -21.28
N MET A 286 -5.81 -13.52 -22.17
CA MET A 286 -5.71 -12.11 -21.86
C MET A 286 -7.09 -11.46 -21.94
N VAL A 287 -7.53 -10.87 -20.83
CA VAL A 287 -8.68 -9.98 -20.77
C VAL A 287 -8.17 -8.56 -20.66
N THR A 288 -8.47 -7.71 -21.65
CA THR A 288 -8.22 -6.27 -21.53
C THR A 288 -9.51 -5.54 -21.17
N GLY A 289 -9.41 -4.33 -20.65
CA GLY A 289 -10.63 -3.56 -20.39
C GLY A 289 -10.41 -2.09 -20.12
N GLN A 290 -11.51 -1.36 -20.04
CA GLN A 290 -11.56 0.08 -19.78
C GLN A 290 -12.70 0.39 -18.83
N ILE A 291 -12.49 1.39 -17.98
CA ILE A 291 -13.47 1.90 -17.03
C ILE A 291 -13.81 3.32 -17.46
N LYS A 292 -15.10 3.59 -17.63
CA LYS A 292 -15.59 4.85 -18.23
C LYS A 292 -16.70 5.47 -17.41
N ASP A 293 -16.78 6.78 -17.43
CA ASP A 293 -17.96 7.52 -16.99
C ASP A 293 -19.12 7.28 -17.97
N ALA A 294 -20.28 6.90 -17.45
CA ALA A 294 -21.43 6.52 -18.27
C ALA A 294 -22.07 7.69 -19.01
N ALA A 295 -21.91 8.93 -18.51
CA ALA A 295 -22.50 10.12 -19.11
C ALA A 295 -21.58 10.75 -20.17
N THR A 296 -20.27 10.75 -19.93
CA THR A 296 -19.30 11.42 -20.82
C THR A 296 -18.51 10.45 -21.72
N ASP A 297 -18.57 9.15 -21.46
CA ASP A 297 -17.71 8.10 -22.05
C ASP A 297 -16.20 8.29 -21.82
N ALA A 298 -15.81 9.29 -21.02
CA ALA A 298 -14.43 9.53 -20.64
C ALA A 298 -13.90 8.37 -19.80
N ALA A 299 -12.63 8.00 -20.01
CA ALA A 299 -11.98 7.01 -19.17
C ALA A 299 -11.71 7.60 -17.79
N ILE A 300 -11.98 6.81 -16.74
CA ILE A 300 -11.82 7.25 -15.35
C ILE A 300 -10.95 6.28 -14.57
N PRO A 301 -10.10 6.78 -13.65
CA PRO A 301 -9.37 5.92 -12.73
C PRO A 301 -10.36 5.27 -11.75
N ALA A 302 -10.12 4.05 -11.30
CA ALA A 302 -11.04 3.38 -10.40
C ALA A 302 -10.40 2.18 -9.70
N ARG A 303 -11.01 1.75 -8.62
CA ARG A 303 -10.73 0.48 -7.96
C ARG A 303 -11.45 -0.66 -8.67
N LEU A 304 -10.73 -1.74 -9.01
CA LEU A 304 -11.25 -2.94 -9.65
C LEU A 304 -10.97 -4.19 -8.80
N TYR A 305 -12.05 -4.90 -8.49
CA TYR A 305 -12.08 -6.21 -7.85
C TYR A 305 -12.35 -7.28 -8.90
N ILE A 306 -11.50 -8.31 -8.97
CA ILE A 306 -11.73 -9.46 -9.85
C ILE A 306 -11.68 -10.73 -9.01
N ARG A 307 -12.77 -11.50 -9.03
CA ARG A 307 -12.91 -12.77 -8.32
C ARG A 307 -13.39 -13.86 -9.26
N SER A 308 -12.80 -15.04 -9.22
CA SER A 308 -13.40 -16.23 -9.84
C SER A 308 -14.56 -16.76 -8.99
N TYR A 309 -15.37 -17.64 -9.58
CA TYR A 309 -16.50 -18.28 -8.92
C TYR A 309 -16.13 -19.06 -7.63
N ASP A 310 -14.92 -19.61 -7.56
CA ASP A 310 -14.36 -20.26 -6.36
C ASP A 310 -13.81 -19.27 -5.32
N GLY A 311 -13.91 -17.97 -5.57
CA GLY A 311 -13.52 -16.91 -4.66
C GLY A 311 -12.05 -16.47 -4.73
N LYS A 312 -11.24 -17.00 -5.66
CA LYS A 312 -9.85 -16.55 -5.85
C LYS A 312 -9.77 -15.14 -6.43
N TRP A 313 -8.87 -14.33 -5.88
CA TRP A 313 -8.63 -12.95 -6.28
C TRP A 313 -7.64 -12.84 -7.45
N TYR A 314 -7.90 -11.87 -8.33
CA TYR A 314 -7.02 -11.51 -9.44
C TYR A 314 -6.78 -10.00 -9.43
N PHE A 315 -5.55 -9.62 -9.77
CA PHE A 315 -5.09 -8.24 -9.70
C PHE A 315 -4.72 -7.78 -11.11
N PRO A 316 -5.56 -6.95 -11.75
CA PRO A 316 -5.24 -6.42 -13.07
C PRO A 316 -4.01 -5.51 -13.01
N LYS A 317 -3.36 -5.35 -14.16
CA LYS A 317 -2.26 -4.42 -14.40
C LYS A 317 -2.69 -3.36 -15.41
N SER A 318 -1.95 -2.26 -15.50
CA SER A 318 -2.12 -1.32 -16.62
C SER A 318 -1.77 -2.00 -17.95
N ASN A 319 -2.54 -1.73 -18.98
CA ASN A 319 -2.24 -2.08 -20.37
C ASN A 319 -1.67 -0.88 -21.15
N SER A 320 -1.34 0.22 -20.47
CA SER A 320 -0.66 1.39 -21.02
C SER A 320 0.66 1.63 -20.30
N ARG A 321 1.68 2.10 -21.03
CA ARG A 321 2.98 2.51 -20.46
C ARG A 321 2.86 3.73 -19.55
N ASP A 322 1.94 4.64 -19.88
CA ASP A 322 1.66 5.84 -19.09
C ASP A 322 0.64 5.57 -17.97
N GLY A 323 0.10 4.34 -17.91
CA GLY A 323 -0.86 3.95 -16.91
C GLY A 323 -0.23 3.23 -15.73
N SER A 324 -0.84 3.40 -14.56
CA SER A 324 -0.42 2.78 -13.32
C SER A 324 -1.53 1.88 -12.74
N ALA A 325 -1.10 0.89 -11.97
CA ALA A 325 -1.96 -0.07 -11.28
C ALA A 325 -1.34 -0.35 -9.89
N VAL A 326 -2.06 -0.02 -8.82
CA VAL A 326 -1.58 -0.22 -7.45
C VAL A 326 -2.39 -1.33 -6.79
N ARG A 327 -1.72 -2.45 -6.52
CA ARG A 327 -2.28 -3.63 -5.85
C ARG A 327 -2.47 -3.33 -4.36
N TYR A 328 -3.64 -3.66 -3.83
CA TYR A 328 -3.95 -3.55 -2.41
C TYR A 328 -4.43 -4.90 -1.88
N GLU A 329 -3.77 -5.36 -0.83
CA GLU A 329 -4.06 -6.63 -0.19
C GLU A 329 -3.94 -6.48 1.31
N ARG A 330 -5.07 -6.44 2.00
CA ARG A 330 -5.11 -6.35 3.45
C ARG A 330 -6.10 -7.34 4.01
N ARG A 331 -5.65 -8.03 5.06
CA ARG A 331 -6.45 -8.95 5.87
C ARG A 331 -6.20 -8.60 7.32
N ASN A 332 -7.25 -8.44 8.11
CA ASN A 332 -7.09 -8.21 9.53
C ASN A 332 -6.49 -9.44 10.22
N GLY A 333 -5.54 -9.22 11.14
CA GLY A 333 -4.84 -10.31 11.84
C GLY A 333 -5.71 -11.05 12.86
N SER A 334 -6.70 -10.38 13.46
CA SER A 334 -7.59 -10.95 14.47
C SER A 334 -8.88 -11.52 13.86
N ASN A 335 -9.47 -10.83 12.90
CA ASN A 335 -10.60 -11.32 12.11
C ASN A 335 -10.17 -11.57 10.66
N THR A 336 -9.75 -12.80 10.36
CA THR A 336 -9.24 -13.15 9.04
C THR A 336 -10.31 -13.11 7.95
N ASN A 337 -11.61 -13.02 8.28
CA ASN A 337 -12.69 -12.82 7.31
C ASN A 337 -12.80 -11.37 6.82
N SER A 338 -12.19 -10.42 7.54
CA SER A 338 -12.11 -9.02 7.14
C SER A 338 -10.97 -8.83 6.14
N VAL A 339 -11.32 -8.79 4.85
CA VAL A 339 -10.37 -8.79 3.73
C VAL A 339 -10.73 -7.75 2.69
N GLU A 340 -9.75 -6.95 2.29
CA GLU A 340 -9.83 -5.95 1.23
C GLU A 340 -8.74 -6.24 0.19
N MET A 341 -9.15 -6.64 -1.02
CA MET A 341 -8.26 -7.10 -2.10
C MET A 341 -8.70 -6.48 -3.43
N HIS A 342 -7.91 -5.57 -3.97
CA HIS A 342 -8.23 -4.90 -5.22
C HIS A 342 -6.99 -4.37 -5.94
N THR A 343 -7.17 -3.88 -7.15
CA THR A 343 -6.21 -2.98 -7.81
C THR A 343 -6.86 -1.62 -8.01
N THR A 344 -6.17 -0.54 -7.65
CA THR A 344 -6.52 0.82 -8.11
C THR A 344 -5.83 1.06 -9.45
N LEU A 345 -6.61 1.44 -10.45
CA LEU A 345 -6.18 1.63 -11.83
C LEU A 345 -6.25 3.12 -12.16
N SER A 346 -5.22 3.62 -12.85
CA SER A 346 -5.33 4.90 -13.55
C SER A 346 -6.40 4.83 -14.65
N ALA A 347 -6.78 5.97 -15.24
CA ALA A 347 -7.80 6.04 -16.31
C ALA A 347 -7.44 5.28 -17.61
N HIS A 348 -6.29 4.61 -17.66
CA HIS A 348 -5.83 3.86 -18.80
C HIS A 348 -6.48 2.47 -18.90
N PRO A 349 -6.45 1.82 -20.07
CA PRO A 349 -6.90 0.44 -20.19
C PRO A 349 -6.12 -0.48 -19.25
N PHE A 350 -6.79 -1.49 -18.71
CA PHE A 350 -6.20 -2.52 -17.86
C PHE A 350 -6.10 -3.86 -18.60
N ARG A 351 -5.33 -4.77 -18.03
CA ARG A 351 -5.18 -6.15 -18.50
C ARG A 351 -5.10 -7.14 -17.34
N VAL A 352 -5.62 -8.34 -17.53
CA VAL A 352 -5.53 -9.44 -16.56
C VAL A 352 -5.54 -10.79 -17.28
N GLU A 353 -4.73 -11.73 -16.80
CA GLU A 353 -4.71 -13.11 -17.30
C GLU A 353 -5.68 -13.96 -16.51
N LEU A 354 -6.65 -14.56 -17.20
CA LEU A 354 -7.69 -15.39 -16.61
C LEU A 354 -7.81 -16.69 -17.40
N SER A 355 -7.99 -17.82 -16.72
CA SER A 355 -8.36 -19.07 -17.39
C SER A 355 -9.83 -19.01 -17.85
N PRO A 356 -10.25 -19.82 -18.84
CA PRO A 356 -11.66 -19.96 -19.16
C PRO A 356 -12.48 -20.30 -17.92
N GLY A 357 -13.55 -19.55 -17.69
CA GLY A 357 -14.31 -19.63 -16.45
C GLY A 357 -15.19 -18.41 -16.19
N ARG A 358 -15.92 -18.45 -15.07
CA ARG A 358 -16.80 -17.36 -14.63
C ARG A 358 -16.11 -16.51 -13.57
N TYR A 359 -16.17 -15.21 -13.76
CA TYR A 359 -15.57 -14.20 -12.90
C TYR A 359 -16.58 -13.09 -12.59
N THR A 360 -16.40 -12.45 -11.45
CA THR A 360 -17.11 -11.24 -11.05
C THR A 360 -16.13 -10.09 -11.05
N PHE A 361 -16.46 -9.04 -11.82
CA PHE A 361 -15.72 -7.79 -11.88
C PHE A 361 -16.57 -6.74 -11.15
N THR A 362 -16.07 -6.19 -10.05
CA THR A 362 -16.69 -5.07 -9.34
C THR A 362 -15.79 -3.85 -9.45
N VAL A 363 -16.33 -2.72 -9.90
CA VAL A 363 -15.60 -1.47 -10.04
C VAL A 363 -16.23 -0.36 -9.21
N GLU A 364 -15.38 0.43 -8.56
CA GLU A 364 -15.74 1.53 -7.67
C GLU A 364 -14.84 2.74 -7.90
N HIS A 365 -15.42 3.95 -7.85
CA HIS A 365 -14.72 5.23 -8.01
C HIS A 365 -15.21 6.16 -6.92
N GLY A 366 -14.53 6.11 -5.78
CA GLY A 366 -14.92 6.85 -4.58
C GLY A 366 -16.35 6.58 -4.12
N LYS A 367 -16.94 7.56 -3.43
CA LYS A 367 -18.32 7.48 -2.93
C LYS A 367 -19.36 8.14 -3.83
N GLU A 368 -18.91 8.87 -4.85
CA GLU A 368 -19.78 9.71 -5.69
C GLU A 368 -20.30 8.97 -6.94
N TYR A 369 -19.81 7.76 -7.19
CA TYR A 369 -20.29 6.86 -8.23
C TYR A 369 -21.00 5.64 -7.63
N LEU A 370 -21.94 5.11 -8.40
CA LEU A 370 -22.56 3.83 -8.07
C LEU A 370 -21.58 2.70 -8.42
N PRO A 371 -21.31 1.76 -7.48
CA PRO A 371 -20.55 0.55 -7.79
C PRO A 371 -21.18 -0.22 -8.95
N VAL A 372 -20.34 -0.81 -9.81
CA VAL A 372 -20.80 -1.65 -10.93
C VAL A 372 -20.21 -3.04 -10.77
N THR A 373 -21.09 -4.03 -10.65
CA THR A 373 -20.71 -5.45 -10.61
C THR A 373 -21.20 -6.14 -11.88
N ARG A 374 -20.29 -6.84 -12.56
CA ARG A 374 -20.57 -7.57 -13.81
C ARG A 374 -20.00 -8.98 -13.73
N GLU A 375 -20.80 -9.97 -14.10
CA GLU A 375 -20.30 -11.31 -14.40
C GLU A 375 -19.63 -11.32 -15.77
N VAL A 376 -18.41 -11.87 -15.83
CA VAL A 376 -17.61 -12.01 -17.04
C VAL A 376 -17.31 -13.50 -17.24
N VAL A 377 -17.73 -14.03 -18.39
CA VAL A 377 -17.37 -15.38 -18.81
C VAL A 377 -16.17 -15.28 -19.72
N VAL A 378 -15.03 -15.82 -19.26
CA VAL A 378 -13.80 -15.87 -20.05
C VAL A 378 -13.82 -17.15 -20.87
N GLU A 379 -13.62 -17.01 -22.18
CA GLU A 379 -13.49 -18.11 -23.12
C GLU A 379 -12.02 -18.32 -23.50
N ARG A 380 -11.72 -19.19 -24.48
CA ARG A 380 -10.35 -19.49 -24.92
C ARG A 380 -9.74 -18.43 -25.85
N ALA A 381 -10.48 -17.39 -26.23
CA ALA A 381 -10.01 -16.30 -27.08
C ALA A 381 -9.86 -15.00 -26.28
N PRO A 382 -8.84 -14.16 -26.59
CA PRO A 382 -8.70 -12.83 -25.97
C PRO A 382 -10.00 -12.02 -26.07
N MET A 383 -10.29 -11.25 -25.03
CA MET A 383 -11.52 -10.46 -24.97
C MET A 383 -11.32 -9.10 -24.31
N ASP A 384 -12.21 -8.17 -24.66
CA ASP A 384 -12.22 -6.81 -24.12
C ASP A 384 -13.48 -6.57 -23.27
N VAL A 385 -13.29 -5.91 -22.12
CA VAL A 385 -14.36 -5.58 -21.17
C VAL A 385 -14.46 -4.06 -21.00
N SER A 386 -15.65 -3.51 -21.24
CA SER A 386 -15.97 -2.13 -20.88
C SER A 386 -16.90 -2.09 -19.68
N LEU A 387 -16.53 -1.33 -18.66
CA LEU A 387 -17.31 -1.09 -17.44
C LEU A 387 -17.68 0.39 -17.38
N LYS A 388 -18.98 0.71 -17.36
CA LYS A 388 -19.49 2.08 -17.36
C LYS A 388 -20.08 2.43 -16.00
N MET A 389 -19.53 3.45 -15.34
CA MET A 389 -19.91 3.89 -14.01
C MET A 389 -20.75 5.16 -14.07
N ARG A 390 -21.83 5.23 -13.27
CA ARG A 390 -22.70 6.41 -13.20
C ARG A 390 -22.40 7.21 -11.93
N ARG A 391 -22.02 8.49 -12.10
CA ARG A 391 -21.94 9.45 -11.00
C ARG A 391 -23.35 9.75 -10.49
N TRP A 392 -23.60 9.61 -9.19
CA TRP A 392 -24.90 9.90 -8.58
C TRP A 392 -24.96 11.28 -7.92
N ILE A 393 -23.82 11.83 -7.51
CA ILE A 393 -23.66 13.17 -6.95
C ILE A 393 -22.30 13.76 -7.35
N ASN A 394 -22.20 15.09 -7.47
CA ASN A 394 -20.92 15.78 -7.65
C ASN A 394 -20.76 16.80 -6.52
N MET A 395 -20.01 16.45 -5.47
CA MET A 395 -19.85 17.31 -4.30
C MET A 395 -18.95 18.51 -4.59
N ALA A 396 -17.92 18.34 -5.43
CA ALA A 396 -17.04 19.43 -5.85
C ALA A 396 -17.82 20.54 -6.58
N ALA A 397 -18.77 20.18 -7.45
CA ALA A 397 -19.67 21.14 -8.12
C ALA A 397 -20.60 21.88 -7.15
N ARG A 398 -20.80 21.35 -5.94
CA ARG A 398 -21.55 21.96 -4.83
C ARG A 398 -20.63 22.71 -3.85
N GLY A 399 -19.35 22.85 -4.17
CA GLY A 399 -18.35 23.50 -3.32
C GLY A 399 -17.85 22.64 -2.15
N TRP A 400 -18.06 21.33 -2.16
CA TRP A 400 -17.62 20.43 -1.08
C TRP A 400 -16.50 19.52 -1.56
N PHE A 401 -15.36 19.54 -0.87
CA PHE A 401 -14.17 18.80 -1.25
C PHE A 401 -13.77 17.83 -0.15
N SER A 402 -13.51 16.58 -0.54
CA SER A 402 -13.29 15.46 0.37
C SER A 402 -11.87 15.40 0.92
N GLY A 403 -11.68 14.69 2.02
CA GLY A 403 -10.36 14.30 2.48
C GLY A 403 -10.34 13.10 3.42
N ASP A 404 -9.15 12.52 3.55
CA ASP A 404 -8.79 11.43 4.46
C ASP A 404 -7.57 11.89 5.29
N THR A 405 -7.78 12.07 6.59
CA THR A 405 -6.78 12.67 7.49
C THR A 405 -5.81 11.65 8.11
N HIS A 406 -6.02 10.35 7.89
CA HIS A 406 -5.20 9.28 8.45
C HIS A 406 -5.02 8.16 7.43
N ALA A 407 -3.89 8.14 6.72
CA ALA A 407 -3.54 7.06 5.81
C ALA A 407 -2.09 6.56 6.04
N HIS A 408 -1.87 5.24 6.05
CA HIS A 408 -0.54 4.62 6.04
C HIS A 408 -0.18 4.13 4.64
N ARG A 409 -0.34 5.02 3.65
CA ARG A 409 -0.07 4.72 2.25
C ARG A 409 1.29 5.27 1.84
N ASP A 410 2.03 4.51 1.03
CA ASP A 410 3.26 5.02 0.44
C ASP A 410 2.91 6.25 -0.41
N PRO A 411 3.54 7.41 -0.17
CA PRO A 411 3.27 8.62 -0.95
C PRO A 411 3.45 8.43 -2.46
N ALA A 412 4.28 7.48 -2.92
CA ALA A 412 4.44 7.17 -4.34
C ALA A 412 3.18 6.53 -4.96
N GLU A 413 2.32 5.90 -4.16
CA GLU A 413 1.06 5.28 -4.62
C GLU A 413 -0.10 6.28 -4.67
N LEU A 414 -0.01 7.38 -3.91
CA LEU A 414 -1.10 8.34 -3.72
C LEU A 414 -1.64 8.97 -5.01
N PRO A 415 -0.80 9.39 -6.00
CA PRO A 415 -1.32 9.95 -7.24
C PRO A 415 -2.30 9.01 -7.96
N ASN A 416 -2.10 7.69 -7.89
CA ASN A 416 -3.04 6.73 -8.46
C ASN A 416 -4.26 6.52 -7.56
N THR A 417 -4.03 6.22 -6.28
CA THR A 417 -5.12 5.84 -5.37
C THR A 417 -6.06 7.00 -5.08
N MET A 418 -5.56 8.23 -4.96
CA MET A 418 -6.40 9.40 -4.72
C MET A 418 -7.38 9.65 -5.86
N LEU A 419 -6.89 9.55 -7.10
CA LEU A 419 -7.71 9.72 -8.29
C LEU A 419 -8.73 8.59 -8.43
N ALA A 420 -8.35 7.35 -8.13
CA ALA A 420 -9.28 6.22 -8.14
C ALA A 420 -10.41 6.34 -7.09
N GLU A 421 -10.17 7.03 -5.98
CA GLU A 421 -11.16 7.26 -4.91
C GLU A 421 -11.88 8.63 -4.97
N ASP A 422 -11.53 9.47 -5.94
CA ASP A 422 -11.98 10.88 -6.05
C ASP A 422 -11.86 11.61 -4.69
N VAL A 423 -10.70 11.49 -4.04
CA VAL A 423 -10.42 12.11 -2.72
C VAL A 423 -9.49 13.31 -2.84
N ASN A 424 -10.01 14.51 -2.53
CA ASN A 424 -9.29 15.75 -2.84
C ASN A 424 -8.05 15.96 -1.97
N VAL A 425 -8.10 15.63 -0.67
CA VAL A 425 -6.97 15.82 0.25
C VAL A 425 -6.62 14.56 1.03
N VAL A 426 -5.34 14.17 1.07
CA VAL A 426 -4.87 13.03 1.87
C VAL A 426 -3.66 13.42 2.73
N PHE A 427 -3.63 12.94 3.97
CA PHE A 427 -2.49 13.03 4.88
C PHE A 427 -1.86 11.64 5.11
N PRO A 428 -0.79 11.28 4.38
CA PRO A 428 -0.02 10.07 4.67
C PRO A 428 0.81 10.21 5.95
N MET A 429 0.70 9.25 6.87
CA MET A 429 1.53 9.14 8.08
C MET A 429 2.92 8.60 7.73
N VAL A 430 3.73 9.46 7.12
CA VAL A 430 5.10 9.09 6.70
C VAL A 430 6.04 8.88 7.88
N TYR A 431 5.77 9.58 8.99
CA TYR A 431 6.44 9.38 10.27
C TYR A 431 5.49 8.67 11.23
N TRP A 432 5.95 7.59 11.84
CA TRP A 432 5.13 6.78 12.73
C TRP A 432 6.00 6.27 13.86
N THR A 433 5.64 6.52 15.11
CA THR A 433 6.33 5.94 16.27
C THR A 433 5.37 5.12 17.12
N THR A 434 5.87 3.98 17.60
CA THR A 434 5.09 3.03 18.40
C THR A 434 5.61 2.85 19.84
N ASP A 435 6.67 3.58 20.18
CA ASP A 435 7.29 3.56 21.50
C ASP A 435 7.33 4.99 22.05
N ALA A 436 6.93 5.14 23.30
CA ALA A 436 6.86 6.44 23.96
C ALA A 436 8.21 7.16 24.00
N ASP A 437 9.33 6.41 24.05
CA ASP A 437 10.68 6.94 24.23
C ASP A 437 11.40 7.19 22.89
N ILE A 438 10.86 6.72 21.76
CA ILE A 438 11.49 6.85 20.44
C ILE A 438 10.82 7.99 19.67
N PRO A 439 11.56 9.07 19.33
CA PRO A 439 10.99 10.15 18.54
C PRO A 439 10.72 9.71 17.09
N PRO A 440 9.76 10.32 16.40
CA PRO A 440 9.46 10.01 15.01
C PRO A 440 10.67 10.12 14.09
N SER A 441 11.61 11.05 14.31
CA SER A 441 12.85 11.18 13.53
C SER A 441 13.74 9.93 13.53
N GLU A 442 13.62 9.06 14.53
CA GLU A 442 14.47 7.87 14.73
C GLU A 442 13.71 6.56 14.55
N SER A 443 12.40 6.62 14.33
CA SER A 443 11.56 5.44 14.24
C SER A 443 11.88 4.59 13.00
N SER A 444 12.01 3.28 13.22
CA SER A 444 12.18 2.29 12.17
C SER A 444 10.91 2.01 11.36
N ARG A 445 9.77 2.56 11.78
CA ARG A 445 8.46 2.42 11.12
C ARG A 445 8.24 3.44 10.01
N ASN A 446 9.08 4.47 9.92
CA ASN A 446 8.92 5.54 8.93
C ASN A 446 9.00 5.01 7.51
N PHE A 447 8.28 5.67 6.60
CA PHE A 447 8.52 5.48 5.17
C PHE A 447 9.92 5.97 4.81
N LYS A 448 10.59 5.26 3.90
CA LYS A 448 11.88 5.68 3.35
C LYS A 448 11.64 6.77 2.31
N GLY A 449 12.43 7.84 2.34
CA GLY A 449 12.35 8.92 1.35
C GLY A 449 12.58 10.30 1.95
N SER A 450 12.52 11.32 1.12
CA SER A 450 12.56 12.73 1.53
C SER A 450 11.19 13.35 1.28
N PHE A 451 10.49 13.71 2.36
CA PHE A 451 9.14 14.28 2.31
C PHE A 451 9.19 15.75 2.69
N THR A 452 8.82 16.65 1.78
CA THR A 452 8.92 18.11 1.98
C THR A 452 7.80 18.66 2.86
N ALA A 453 7.87 19.93 3.26
CA ALA A 453 6.76 20.65 3.92
C ALA A 453 5.94 21.47 2.90
N ALA A 454 5.73 20.91 1.72
CA ALA A 454 4.94 21.52 0.66
C ALA A 454 3.90 20.53 0.16
N PRO A 455 2.65 20.99 -0.10
CA PRO A 455 1.65 20.13 -0.72
C PRO A 455 2.13 19.63 -2.09
N VAL A 456 1.90 18.35 -2.36
CA VAL A 456 2.14 17.75 -3.67
C VAL A 456 0.83 17.74 -4.44
N VAL A 457 0.82 18.46 -5.56
CA VAL A 457 -0.33 18.57 -6.45
C VAL A 457 -0.34 17.37 -7.40
N VAL A 458 -1.38 16.54 -7.31
CA VAL A 458 -1.64 15.43 -8.24
C VAL A 458 -2.36 15.96 -9.49
N ASP A 459 -3.38 16.77 -9.28
CA ASP A 459 -4.11 17.51 -10.31
C ASP A 459 -4.71 18.81 -9.71
N PRO A 460 -5.44 19.65 -10.47
CA PRO A 460 -5.99 20.92 -9.96
C PRO A 460 -6.87 20.83 -8.71
N THR A 461 -7.40 19.64 -8.37
CA THR A 461 -8.31 19.40 -7.25
C THR A 461 -7.86 18.29 -6.29
N HIS A 462 -6.72 17.66 -6.55
CA HIS A 462 -6.19 16.55 -5.77
C HIS A 462 -4.80 16.89 -5.25
N VAL A 463 -4.65 16.92 -3.93
CA VAL A 463 -3.42 17.31 -3.23
C VAL A 463 -3.18 16.41 -2.04
N TYR A 464 -1.97 15.91 -1.85
CA TYR A 464 -1.58 15.34 -0.56
C TYR A 464 -0.48 16.17 0.08
N TYR A 465 -0.51 16.26 1.41
CA TYR A 465 0.58 16.90 2.14
C TYR A 465 1.51 15.81 2.67
N PRO A 466 2.76 15.72 2.19
CA PRO A 466 3.57 14.53 2.36
C PRO A 466 4.17 14.36 3.76
N ARG A 467 4.08 15.37 4.65
CA ARG A 467 4.72 15.36 5.98
C ARG A 467 3.68 15.36 7.09
N ASN A 468 3.39 14.17 7.62
CA ASN A 468 2.51 13.96 8.78
C ASN A 468 3.10 12.90 9.70
N THR A 469 2.74 12.98 10.98
CA THR A 469 3.29 12.14 12.04
C THR A 469 2.18 11.50 12.86
N GLU A 470 2.33 10.21 13.15
CA GLU A 470 1.51 9.52 14.13
C GLU A 470 2.33 9.01 15.32
N TYR A 471 1.87 9.35 16.52
CA TYR A 471 2.34 8.78 17.78
C TYR A 471 1.34 7.72 18.24
N GLU A 472 1.49 6.46 17.80
CA GLU A 472 0.59 5.34 18.12
C GLU A 472 1.25 4.41 19.13
N ILE A 473 1.13 4.74 20.41
CA ILE A 473 2.04 4.22 21.43
C ILE A 473 1.54 2.91 22.04
N PHE A 474 2.28 1.83 21.77
CA PHE A 474 2.06 0.49 22.34
C PHE A 474 3.09 0.11 23.42
N MET A 475 4.24 0.78 23.43
CA MET A 475 5.38 0.46 24.28
C MET A 475 5.87 1.70 25.04
N THR A 476 6.47 1.48 26.20
CA THR A 476 7.30 2.47 26.91
C THR A 476 8.62 1.79 27.24
N GLY A 477 9.65 2.12 26.46
CA GLY A 477 10.91 1.40 26.45
C GLY A 477 10.67 -0.08 26.17
N LYS A 478 11.13 -0.96 27.05
CA LYS A 478 11.01 -2.43 26.84
C LYS A 478 9.69 -3.04 27.31
N ARG A 479 8.75 -2.25 27.83
CA ARG A 479 7.50 -2.77 28.42
C ARG A 479 6.32 -2.45 27.52
N SER A 480 5.43 -3.44 27.36
CA SER A 480 4.13 -3.23 26.74
C SER A 480 3.30 -2.31 27.63
N HIS A 481 2.90 -1.17 27.07
CA HIS A 481 2.13 -0.14 27.73
C HIS A 481 1.43 0.73 26.70
N THR A 482 0.19 0.35 26.34
CA THR A 482 -0.59 1.08 25.34
C THR A 482 -1.14 2.38 25.93
N LEU A 483 -0.70 3.51 25.37
CA LEU A 483 -1.21 4.84 25.74
C LEU A 483 -2.37 5.25 24.82
N GLY A 484 -2.09 5.64 23.59
CA GLY A 484 -3.03 6.33 22.70
C GLY A 484 -2.45 6.53 21.30
N ALA A 485 -3.24 7.17 20.46
CA ALA A 485 -2.81 7.73 19.19
C ALA A 485 -2.98 9.26 19.20
N LEU A 486 -1.94 9.99 18.81
CA LEU A 486 -2.02 11.43 18.52
C LEU A 486 -1.37 11.68 17.15
N LEU A 487 -2.13 12.31 16.26
CA LEU A 487 -1.66 12.62 14.91
C LEU A 487 -1.33 14.11 14.84
N ALA A 488 -0.18 14.43 14.26
CA ALA A 488 0.19 15.78 13.87
C ALA A 488 0.20 15.85 12.34
N VAL A 489 -0.77 16.54 11.76
CA VAL A 489 -0.94 16.64 10.31
C VAL A 489 -0.60 18.04 9.82
N ASN A 490 -0.09 18.14 8.59
CA ASN A 490 0.30 19.40 7.97
C ASN A 490 1.44 20.14 8.70
N HIS A 491 2.39 19.41 9.28
CA HIS A 491 3.51 19.98 10.03
C HIS A 491 4.72 20.31 9.14
N LYS A 492 5.63 21.16 9.63
CA LYS A 492 6.72 21.78 8.86
C LYS A 492 8.10 21.23 9.18
N SER A 493 8.34 20.56 10.30
CA SER A 493 9.61 19.85 10.54
C SER A 493 9.36 18.41 10.95
N VAL A 494 10.32 17.51 10.70
CA VAL A 494 10.29 16.18 11.32
C VAL A 494 10.36 16.36 12.83
N PHE A 495 9.53 15.64 13.59
CA PHE A 495 9.55 15.74 15.04
C PHE A 495 10.63 14.84 15.62
N ASP A 496 11.51 15.44 16.40
CA ASP A 496 12.62 14.83 17.16
C ASP A 496 12.26 14.64 18.64
N LEU A 497 10.98 14.82 18.98
CA LEU A 497 10.47 14.70 20.34
C LEU A 497 9.82 13.32 20.56
N PRO A 498 10.14 12.64 21.68
CA PRO A 498 9.42 11.44 22.11
C PRO A 498 7.96 11.77 22.46
N ALA A 499 7.12 10.75 22.63
CA ALA A 499 5.68 10.94 22.87
C ALA A 499 5.37 11.61 24.21
N VAL A 500 6.25 11.41 25.21
CA VAL A 500 6.12 11.96 26.56
C VAL A 500 7.36 12.79 26.92
N PRO A 501 7.22 14.01 27.46
CA PRO A 501 5.98 14.73 27.76
C PRO A 501 5.26 15.23 26.48
N VAL A 502 3.95 14.98 26.40
CA VAL A 502 3.16 15.17 25.19
C VAL A 502 2.90 16.65 24.87
N SER A 503 2.89 17.51 25.89
CA SER A 503 2.63 18.94 25.67
C SER A 503 3.68 19.57 24.76
N LYS A 504 4.91 19.06 24.76
CA LYS A 504 5.99 19.54 23.88
C LYS A 504 5.74 19.21 22.41
N VAL A 505 5.20 18.03 22.14
CA VAL A 505 4.74 17.67 20.79
C VAL A 505 3.62 18.61 20.34
N ALA A 506 2.63 18.86 21.21
CA ALA A 506 1.52 19.74 20.89
C ALA A 506 1.94 21.20 20.69
N GLU A 507 2.81 21.73 21.57
CA GLU A 507 3.40 23.07 21.45
C GLU A 507 4.12 23.22 20.10
N ARG A 508 4.92 22.22 19.71
CA ARG A 508 5.64 22.23 18.42
C ARG A 508 4.68 22.20 17.23
N ALA A 509 3.70 21.30 17.25
CA ALA A 509 2.70 21.18 16.19
C ALA A 509 1.95 22.51 15.97
N HIS A 510 1.42 23.10 17.04
CA HIS A 510 0.72 24.37 16.96
C HIS A 510 1.60 25.52 16.48
N ALA A 511 2.87 25.58 16.92
CA ALA A 511 3.81 26.60 16.47
C ALA A 511 4.08 26.53 14.96
N GLU A 512 3.97 25.34 14.36
CA GLU A 512 4.13 25.14 12.92
C GLU A 512 2.84 25.42 12.13
N GLY A 513 1.70 25.54 12.81
CA GLY A 513 0.37 25.62 12.19
C GLY A 513 -0.19 24.25 11.78
N ALA A 514 0.41 23.17 12.28
CA ALA A 514 -0.11 21.81 12.12
C ALA A 514 -1.46 21.67 12.85
N LEU A 515 -2.28 20.72 12.42
CA LEU A 515 -3.48 20.32 13.14
C LEU A 515 -3.17 19.07 13.96
N LEU A 516 -3.66 19.05 15.21
CA LEU A 516 -3.62 17.84 16.03
C LEU A 516 -4.95 17.09 15.90
N ASP A 517 -4.88 15.82 15.51
CA ASP A 517 -6.04 14.92 15.43
C ASP A 517 -5.98 13.87 16.52
N LEU A 518 -7.10 13.72 17.22
CA LEU A 518 -7.27 12.72 18.26
C LEU A 518 -7.94 11.48 17.66
N GLU A 519 -7.18 10.40 17.64
CA GLU A 519 -7.60 9.10 17.13
C GLU A 519 -7.74 8.09 18.29
N LYS A 520 -8.41 6.94 18.07
CA LYS A 520 -8.78 5.94 19.09
C LYS A 520 -9.50 6.53 20.32
N HIS A 521 -10.77 6.90 20.17
CA HIS A 521 -11.59 7.45 21.27
C HIS A 521 -11.73 6.54 22.51
N ASN A 522 -11.45 5.25 22.38
CA ASN A 522 -11.51 4.28 23.47
C ASN A 522 -10.16 3.97 24.13
N TRP A 523 -9.07 4.60 23.69
CA TRP A 523 -7.77 4.32 24.27
C TRP A 523 -7.52 5.09 25.58
N PRO A 524 -6.70 4.52 26.46
CA PRO A 524 -6.39 5.05 27.79
C PRO A 524 -5.96 6.53 27.81
N TRP A 525 -5.13 6.95 26.86
CA TRP A 525 -4.55 8.30 26.79
C TRP A 525 -5.47 9.32 26.14
N SER A 526 -6.33 8.89 25.22
CA SER A 526 -7.00 9.79 24.27
C SER A 526 -7.84 10.86 24.97
N MET A 527 -8.71 10.46 25.91
CA MET A 527 -9.53 11.42 26.66
C MET A 527 -8.73 12.16 27.74
N ALA A 528 -7.69 11.51 28.27
CA ALA A 528 -6.93 12.03 29.41
C ALA A 528 -6.13 13.29 29.06
N LEU A 529 -5.66 13.41 27.81
CA LEU A 529 -4.78 14.49 27.41
C LEU A 529 -5.43 15.70 26.75
N VAL A 530 -6.71 15.62 26.38
CA VAL A 530 -7.40 16.69 25.64
C VAL A 530 -7.17 18.09 26.25
N PRO A 531 -7.19 18.29 27.59
CA PRO A 531 -6.96 19.60 28.18
C PRO A 531 -5.53 20.14 27.99
N LEU A 532 -4.56 19.25 27.78
CA LEU A 532 -3.15 19.57 27.62
C LEU A 532 -2.79 19.84 26.17
N VAL A 533 -3.17 18.91 25.28
CA VAL A 533 -2.77 18.95 23.87
C VAL A 533 -3.68 19.85 23.05
N LYS A 534 -4.92 20.09 23.51
CA LYS A 534 -5.93 20.91 22.83
C LYS A 534 -6.05 20.54 21.35
N PRO A 535 -6.47 19.30 21.04
CA PRO A 535 -6.54 18.84 19.67
C PRO A 535 -7.46 19.75 18.86
N ASP A 536 -7.18 19.90 17.56
CA ASP A 536 -8.05 20.63 16.64
C ASP A 536 -9.16 19.70 16.12
N LEU A 537 -8.79 18.45 15.84
CA LEU A 537 -9.61 17.45 15.17
C LEU A 537 -9.91 16.27 16.10
N PHE A 538 -10.99 15.57 15.79
CA PHE A 538 -11.36 14.30 16.39
C PHE A 538 -11.82 13.36 15.29
N GLU A 539 -11.16 12.22 15.15
CA GLU A 539 -11.45 11.25 14.09
C GLU A 539 -12.78 10.51 14.35
N LEU A 540 -13.88 11.22 14.10
CA LEU A 540 -15.23 10.75 14.41
C LEU A 540 -15.67 9.63 13.46
N ALA A 541 -15.25 9.74 12.20
CA ALA A 541 -15.29 8.63 11.24
C ALA A 541 -13.92 7.94 11.20
N ASN A 542 -13.59 7.22 12.28
CA ASN A 542 -12.27 6.61 12.45
C ASN A 542 -11.99 5.38 11.60
N ASN A 543 -10.71 5.02 11.58
CA ASN A 543 -10.08 3.88 10.94
C ASN A 543 -10.59 2.48 11.36
N HIS A 544 -11.64 2.37 12.17
CA HIS A 544 -12.34 1.11 12.48
C HIS A 544 -13.71 0.98 11.81
N HIS A 545 -14.13 1.99 11.04
CA HIS A 545 -15.29 1.88 10.16
C HIS A 545 -14.84 1.29 8.83
N TRP A 546 -15.26 0.05 8.54
CA TRP A 546 -14.85 -0.66 7.33
C TRP A 546 -16.04 -1.11 6.51
N GLU A 547 -15.86 -1.26 5.21
CA GLU A 547 -16.82 -1.98 4.36
C GLU A 547 -16.85 -3.48 4.69
N THR A 548 -15.67 -4.02 4.95
CA THR A 548 -15.41 -5.42 5.32
C THR A 548 -15.96 -5.73 6.72
N GLU A 549 -15.99 -7.02 7.10
CA GLU A 549 -16.51 -7.44 8.40
C GLU A 549 -15.84 -6.68 9.56
N PHE A 550 -16.66 -6.16 10.47
CA PHE A 550 -16.19 -5.42 11.65
C PHE A 550 -15.37 -6.32 12.58
N ALA A 551 -14.12 -5.94 12.86
CA ALA A 551 -13.19 -6.77 13.64
C ALA A 551 -12.93 -6.29 15.07
N ILE A 552 -13.43 -5.11 15.47
CA ILE A 552 -13.05 -4.51 16.74
C ILE A 552 -14.00 -4.92 17.85
N ARG A 553 -13.68 -6.04 18.49
CA ARG A 553 -14.52 -6.61 19.57
C ARG A 553 -13.92 -6.48 20.96
N ASN A 554 -12.67 -6.01 21.07
CA ASN A 554 -12.01 -5.77 22.34
C ASN A 554 -11.81 -4.27 22.56
N TRP A 555 -12.63 -3.67 23.43
CA TRP A 555 -12.54 -2.25 23.73
C TRP A 555 -11.57 -2.04 24.89
N ALA A 556 -10.54 -1.21 24.70
CA ALA A 556 -9.53 -0.97 25.73
C ALA A 556 -10.13 -0.35 27.00
N VAL A 557 -11.12 0.52 26.84
CA VAL A 557 -11.91 1.12 27.92
C VAL A 557 -13.38 0.81 27.66
N PRO A 558 -14.10 0.13 28.58
CA PRO A 558 -15.52 -0.12 28.45
C PRO A 558 -16.35 1.17 28.45
N ALA A 559 -17.56 1.10 27.88
CA ALA A 559 -18.48 2.22 27.95
C ALA A 559 -19.08 2.37 29.36
N PRO A 560 -19.11 3.58 29.93
CA PRO A 560 -19.78 3.83 31.21
C PRO A 560 -21.31 3.73 31.03
N ALA A 561 -22.00 3.40 32.13
CA ALA A 561 -23.45 3.13 32.12
C ALA A 561 -24.30 4.29 31.56
N TRP A 562 -23.90 5.54 31.79
CA TRP A 562 -24.64 6.72 31.31
C TRP A 562 -24.72 6.80 29.79
N MET A 563 -23.76 6.20 29.06
CA MET A 563 -23.79 6.17 27.60
C MET A 563 -24.91 5.29 27.05
N ASN A 564 -25.44 4.36 27.86
CA ASN A 564 -26.55 3.47 27.51
C ASN A 564 -26.34 2.72 26.17
N ILE A 565 -25.11 2.25 25.94
CA ILE A 565 -24.73 1.50 24.73
C ILE A 565 -24.40 0.03 25.07
N GLY A 566 -25.44 -0.78 25.30
CA GLY A 566 -25.31 -2.26 25.38
C GLY A 566 -24.27 -2.79 26.38
N THR A 567 -23.89 -4.07 26.23
CA THR A 567 -22.99 -4.80 27.18
C THR A 567 -21.54 -4.95 26.69
N GLY A 568 -21.13 -4.22 25.64
CA GLY A 568 -19.70 -3.98 25.39
C GLY A 568 -18.88 -5.16 24.84
N ILE A 569 -19.47 -6.10 24.09
CA ILE A 569 -18.74 -7.05 23.22
C ILE A 569 -18.73 -6.53 21.76
N GLY A 570 -18.76 -5.19 21.60
CA GLY A 570 -19.86 -4.51 20.91
C GLY A 570 -19.77 -4.37 19.39
N THR A 571 -20.94 -4.31 18.77
CA THR A 571 -21.15 -4.18 17.32
C THR A 571 -20.53 -2.90 16.74
N GLU A 572 -20.43 -2.81 15.41
CA GLU A 572 -20.01 -1.58 14.71
C GLU A 572 -20.83 -0.36 15.17
N ARG A 573 -22.14 -0.53 15.43
CA ARG A 573 -23.02 0.56 15.84
C ARG A 573 -22.71 1.05 17.25
N GLU A 574 -22.48 0.14 18.18
CA GLU A 574 -22.12 0.49 19.55
C GLU A 574 -20.75 1.18 19.58
N TRP A 575 -19.79 0.74 18.75
CA TRP A 575 -18.49 1.40 18.59
C TRP A 575 -18.62 2.84 18.09
N THR A 576 -19.42 3.05 17.05
CA THR A 576 -19.67 4.39 16.49
C THR A 576 -20.36 5.29 17.52
N LEU A 577 -21.37 4.79 18.23
CA LEU A 577 -22.05 5.55 19.27
C LEU A 577 -21.12 5.87 20.45
N TYR A 578 -20.24 4.95 20.84
CA TYR A 578 -19.21 5.20 21.85
C TYR A 578 -18.30 6.37 21.44
N GLY A 579 -17.90 6.42 20.16
CA GLY A 579 -17.13 7.55 19.60
C GLY A 579 -17.87 8.87 19.67
N PHE A 580 -19.15 8.87 19.27
CA PHE A 580 -19.99 10.06 19.34
C PHE A 580 -20.16 10.58 20.76
N LEU A 581 -20.41 9.69 21.73
CA LEU A 581 -20.67 10.09 23.11
C LEU A 581 -19.40 10.59 23.83
N ASN A 582 -18.23 10.03 23.51
CA ASN A 582 -16.96 10.63 23.96
C ASN A 582 -16.73 12.01 23.36
N TYR A 583 -16.95 12.16 22.04
CA TYR A 583 -16.85 13.44 21.36
C TYR A 583 -17.79 14.49 21.98
N TYR A 584 -19.04 14.12 22.26
CA TYR A 584 -20.03 15.01 22.88
C TYR A 584 -19.64 15.41 24.30
N ALA A 585 -19.16 14.47 25.12
CA ALA A 585 -18.68 14.77 26.47
C ALA A 585 -17.53 15.80 26.47
N LEU A 586 -16.64 15.74 25.47
CA LEU A 586 -15.57 16.73 25.30
C LEU A 586 -16.11 18.09 24.82
N LEU A 587 -17.08 18.11 23.90
CA LEU A 587 -17.74 19.36 23.49
C LEU A 587 -18.48 20.02 24.66
N ASP A 588 -19.19 19.24 25.48
CA ASP A 588 -19.90 19.67 26.68
C ASP A 588 -18.94 20.21 27.77
N CYS A 589 -17.69 19.75 27.77
CA CYS A 589 -16.61 20.31 28.59
C CYS A 589 -15.99 21.60 28.01
N GLY A 590 -16.44 22.06 26.85
CA GLY A 590 -15.98 23.29 26.19
C GLY A 590 -14.80 23.11 25.24
N PHE A 591 -14.36 21.87 24.95
CA PHE A 591 -13.31 21.63 23.96
C PHE A 591 -13.88 21.75 22.56
N ARG A 592 -13.25 22.56 21.70
CA ARG A 592 -13.74 22.82 20.33
C ARG A 592 -13.09 21.89 19.33
N LEU A 593 -13.56 20.65 19.28
CA LEU A 593 -13.02 19.62 18.40
C LEU A 593 -13.84 19.57 17.10
N ARG A 594 -13.17 19.54 15.93
CA ARG A 594 -13.84 19.42 14.63
C ARG A 594 -13.79 17.97 14.17
N PRO A 595 -14.88 17.40 13.65
CA PRO A 595 -14.88 16.02 13.22
C PRO A 595 -13.99 15.88 11.97
N ALA A 596 -13.13 14.87 12.03
CA ALA A 596 -12.28 14.42 10.95
C ALA A 596 -12.56 12.94 10.63
N ALA A 597 -11.98 12.46 9.53
CA ALA A 597 -12.21 11.12 9.02
C ALA A 597 -10.90 10.53 8.51
N GLY A 598 -10.59 9.34 9.01
CA GLY A 598 -9.35 8.66 8.74
C GLY A 598 -9.61 7.18 8.49
N THR A 599 -8.87 6.59 7.55
CA THR A 599 -9.05 5.16 7.22
C THR A 599 -7.96 4.26 7.79
N ALA A 600 -6.79 4.82 8.08
CA ALA A 600 -5.54 4.08 8.21
C ALA A 600 -5.32 3.10 7.03
N ASN A 601 -5.76 3.49 5.83
CA ASN A 601 -5.53 2.71 4.60
C ASN A 601 -4.03 2.40 4.47
N GLY A 602 -3.70 1.15 4.18
CA GLY A 602 -2.32 0.65 4.17
C GLY A 602 -1.95 -0.20 5.39
N VAL A 603 -2.68 -0.15 6.50
CA VAL A 603 -2.57 -1.12 7.62
C VAL A 603 -3.87 -1.86 7.93
N HIS A 604 -5.02 -1.36 7.46
CA HIS A 604 -6.35 -1.98 7.68
C HIS A 604 -7.03 -2.48 6.40
N PRO A 605 -7.94 -3.46 6.47
CA PRO A 605 -8.69 -3.96 5.31
C PRO A 605 -9.83 -3.01 4.91
N VAL A 606 -9.44 -1.81 4.47
CA VAL A 606 -10.33 -0.72 4.10
C VAL A 606 -9.74 0.06 2.92
N PRO A 607 -10.54 0.50 1.94
CA PRO A 607 -10.07 1.38 0.90
C PRO A 607 -9.81 2.81 1.40
N LEU A 608 -8.96 3.54 0.68
CA LEU A 608 -8.64 4.94 0.98
C LEU A 608 -9.92 5.79 0.91
N ALA A 609 -10.08 6.73 1.84
CA ALA A 609 -11.24 7.63 1.92
C ALA A 609 -12.62 6.92 2.02
N PHE A 610 -12.66 5.67 2.50
CA PHE A 610 -13.90 5.02 2.91
C PHE A 610 -14.59 5.77 4.06
N SER A 611 -13.83 6.26 5.02
CA SER A 611 -14.25 7.34 5.89
C SER A 611 -13.74 8.63 5.26
N ARG A 612 -14.59 9.64 5.07
CA ARG A 612 -14.15 10.92 4.50
C ARG A 612 -14.79 12.12 5.18
N VAL A 613 -14.05 13.21 5.25
CA VAL A 613 -14.53 14.53 5.64
C VAL A 613 -14.73 15.37 4.39
N TYR A 614 -15.87 16.05 4.25
CA TYR A 614 -16.06 17.06 3.22
C TYR A 614 -15.94 18.44 3.83
N VAL A 615 -15.19 19.33 3.18
CA VAL A 615 -14.99 20.73 3.59
C VAL A 615 -15.62 21.65 2.54
N HIS A 616 -16.41 22.62 2.99
CA HIS A 616 -17.09 23.57 2.11
C HIS A 616 -16.18 24.75 1.74
N LEU A 617 -15.93 24.88 0.43
CA LEU A 617 -15.15 25.91 -0.24
C LEU A 617 -15.98 26.52 -1.38
N PRO A 618 -16.79 27.56 -1.12
CA PRO A 618 -17.66 28.16 -2.15
C PRO A 618 -16.89 28.82 -3.30
N GLY A 619 -15.60 29.16 -3.09
CA GLY A 619 -14.71 29.72 -4.12
C GLY A 619 -14.03 28.68 -5.01
N GLY A 620 -14.34 27.39 -4.85
CA GLY A 620 -13.63 26.29 -5.52
C GLY A 620 -12.44 25.77 -4.71
N PHE A 621 -11.77 24.74 -5.24
CA PHE A 621 -10.69 24.06 -4.51
C PHE A 621 -9.46 24.95 -4.37
N ASN A 622 -8.94 25.01 -3.14
CA ASN A 622 -7.63 25.53 -2.82
C ASN A 622 -7.16 24.80 -1.54
N TYR A 623 -5.94 24.28 -1.53
CA TYR A 623 -5.43 23.46 -0.43
C TYR A 623 -5.43 24.21 0.92
N ASP A 624 -4.89 25.43 0.98
CA ASP A 624 -4.83 26.19 2.23
C ASP A 624 -6.23 26.56 2.73
N ALA A 625 -7.14 26.90 1.81
CA ALA A 625 -8.54 27.15 2.13
C ALA A 625 -9.24 25.88 2.65
N TRP A 626 -8.89 24.70 2.12
CA TRP A 626 -9.37 23.39 2.59
C TRP A 626 -8.92 23.12 4.03
N VAL A 627 -7.61 23.25 4.30
CA VAL A 627 -7.06 23.04 5.65
C VAL A 627 -7.69 24.03 6.64
N ASN A 628 -7.81 25.30 6.27
CA ASN A 628 -8.46 26.29 7.13
C ASN A 628 -9.96 25.99 7.32
N GLY A 629 -10.65 25.55 6.27
CA GLY A 629 -12.06 25.16 6.33
C GLY A 629 -12.30 23.99 7.29
N LEU A 630 -11.43 22.97 7.25
CA LEU A 630 -11.42 21.87 8.21
C LEU A 630 -11.14 22.39 9.62
N LYS A 631 -10.10 23.22 9.79
CA LYS A 631 -9.73 23.83 11.07
C LYS A 631 -10.88 24.63 11.69
N VAL A 632 -11.68 25.36 10.93
CA VAL A 632 -12.81 26.11 11.50
C VAL A 632 -14.08 25.27 11.62
N GLY A 633 -14.11 24.07 11.05
CA GLY A 633 -15.26 23.17 11.12
C GLY A 633 -16.34 23.43 10.08
N ARG A 634 -16.02 24.04 8.93
CA ARG A 634 -16.95 24.09 7.77
C ARG A 634 -16.99 22.74 7.07
N SER A 635 -17.37 21.71 7.80
CA SER A 635 -17.24 20.32 7.38
C SER A 635 -18.35 19.41 7.90
N PHE A 636 -18.43 18.23 7.29
CA PHE A 636 -19.10 17.05 7.83
C PHE A 636 -18.28 15.80 7.50
N VAL A 637 -18.39 14.77 8.34
CA VAL A 637 -17.78 13.44 8.10
C VAL A 637 -18.83 12.45 7.64
N THR A 638 -18.43 11.47 6.84
CA THR A 638 -19.34 10.43 6.35
C THR A 638 -18.64 9.13 5.99
N THR A 639 -19.39 8.03 6.14
CA THR A 639 -19.07 6.71 5.55
C THR A 639 -19.94 6.39 4.33
N GLY A 640 -20.93 7.21 4.01
CA GLY A 640 -21.82 7.02 2.84
C GLY A 640 -22.70 8.25 2.52
N PRO A 641 -23.70 8.57 3.36
CA PRO A 641 -24.63 9.68 3.11
C PRO A 641 -23.94 11.05 3.03
N MET A 642 -24.38 11.91 2.13
CA MET A 642 -23.97 13.31 2.08
C MET A 642 -24.96 14.14 2.90
N LEU A 643 -24.46 14.92 3.85
CA LEU A 643 -25.26 15.71 4.77
C LEU A 643 -24.88 17.19 4.69
N ILE A 644 -25.70 17.97 4.00
CA ILE A 644 -25.49 19.42 3.83
C ILE A 644 -26.53 20.14 4.66
N THR A 645 -26.06 20.86 5.68
CA THR A 645 -26.95 21.47 6.69
C THR A 645 -26.49 22.88 7.02
N THR A 646 -27.46 23.72 7.38
CA THR A 646 -27.25 25.05 7.95
C THR A 646 -28.06 25.21 9.23
N VAL A 647 -27.55 26.00 10.17
CA VAL A 647 -28.27 26.43 11.38
C VAL A 647 -28.29 27.96 11.34
N GLY A 648 -29.46 28.57 11.50
CA GLY A 648 -29.60 30.03 11.41
C GLY A 648 -29.18 30.63 10.05
N GLY A 649 -29.10 29.82 8.99
CA GLY A 649 -28.55 30.21 7.68
C GLY A 649 -27.02 30.11 7.55
N GLU A 650 -26.33 29.77 8.63
CA GLU A 650 -24.86 29.68 8.69
C GLU A 650 -24.37 28.23 8.50
N GLN A 651 -23.15 28.10 7.97
CA GLN A 651 -22.47 26.80 7.78
C GLN A 651 -21.93 26.26 9.11
N SER A 652 -21.66 24.96 9.17
CA SER A 652 -21.04 24.32 10.33
C SER A 652 -19.72 25.01 10.71
N GLY A 653 -19.38 25.01 12.00
CA GLY A 653 -18.25 25.74 12.55
C GLY A 653 -18.53 27.21 12.89
N HIS A 654 -19.69 27.76 12.52
CA HIS A 654 -20.09 29.11 12.90
C HIS A 654 -20.30 29.25 14.42
N ILE A 655 -19.99 30.43 14.95
CA ILE A 655 -20.16 30.80 16.37
C ILE A 655 -21.19 31.93 16.48
N PHE A 656 -22.35 31.63 17.05
CA PHE A 656 -23.37 32.60 17.37
C PHE A 656 -23.09 33.27 18.70
N ASN A 657 -22.93 34.60 18.70
CA ASN A 657 -22.81 35.38 19.92
C ASN A 657 -24.20 35.92 20.30
N VAL A 658 -24.76 35.44 21.41
CA VAL A 658 -26.13 35.77 21.84
C VAL A 658 -26.16 36.45 23.21
N ARG A 659 -27.14 37.33 23.42
CA ARG A 659 -27.38 37.95 24.73
C ARG A 659 -28.12 36.97 25.64
N ALA A 660 -27.79 36.95 26.93
CA ALA A 660 -28.30 35.97 27.88
C ALA A 660 -29.78 36.13 28.31
N ASN A 661 -30.51 37.08 27.71
CA ASN A 661 -31.91 37.33 28.05
C ASN A 661 -32.85 36.42 27.24
N GLY A 662 -33.07 35.22 27.76
CA GLY A 662 -34.08 34.27 27.30
C GLY A 662 -33.58 33.24 26.30
N LYS A 663 -34.47 32.29 25.97
CA LYS A 663 -34.20 31.24 24.99
C LYS A 663 -34.01 31.83 23.59
N GLN A 664 -33.03 31.31 22.86
CA GLN A 664 -32.79 31.62 21.46
C GLN A 664 -33.27 30.46 20.60
N SER A 665 -34.05 30.74 19.55
CA SER A 665 -34.46 29.73 18.56
C SER A 665 -33.54 29.78 17.35
N PHE A 666 -33.11 28.61 16.89
CA PHE A 666 -32.30 28.44 15.70
C PHE A 666 -33.01 27.50 14.72
N ARG A 667 -33.23 27.98 13.51
CA ARG A 667 -33.76 27.17 12.41
C ARG A 667 -32.67 26.27 11.85
N VAL A 668 -32.91 24.96 11.86
CA VAL A 668 -32.03 23.94 11.27
C VAL A 668 -32.64 23.51 9.94
N LYS A 669 -31.89 23.64 8.85
CA LYS A 669 -32.33 23.23 7.51
C LYS A 669 -31.23 22.42 6.84
N GLY A 670 -31.58 21.27 6.27
CA GLY A 670 -30.61 20.44 5.58
C GLY A 670 -31.19 19.54 4.50
N GLU A 671 -30.26 18.92 3.79
CA GLU A 671 -30.46 17.91 2.77
C GLU A 671 -29.60 16.69 3.13
N VAL A 672 -30.19 15.51 2.99
CA VAL A 672 -29.48 14.24 2.99
C VAL A 672 -29.62 13.59 1.62
N ALA A 673 -28.50 13.23 1.01
CA ALA A 673 -28.44 12.50 -0.26
C ALA A 673 -27.60 11.23 -0.07
N SER A 674 -28.11 10.07 -0.48
CA SER A 674 -27.37 8.82 -0.32
C SER A 674 -27.77 7.76 -1.35
N VAL A 675 -26.95 6.71 -1.50
CA VAL A 675 -27.22 5.60 -2.42
C VAL A 675 -28.42 4.79 -1.94
N GLU A 676 -28.48 4.45 -0.65
CA GLU A 676 -29.66 3.86 -0.02
C GLU A 676 -30.47 4.93 0.69
N ARG A 677 -31.65 4.57 1.19
CA ARG A 677 -32.49 5.52 1.92
C ARG A 677 -31.91 5.78 3.30
N ALA A 678 -31.69 7.06 3.61
CA ALA A 678 -31.45 7.47 4.99
C ALA A 678 -32.68 7.10 5.84
N THR A 679 -32.45 6.51 7.00
CA THR A 679 -33.51 6.02 7.90
C THR A 679 -33.81 7.02 9.01
N LYS A 680 -32.84 7.87 9.36
CA LYS A 680 -32.97 8.80 10.47
C LYS A 680 -32.04 10.00 10.28
N VAL A 681 -32.53 11.20 10.60
CA VAL A 681 -31.75 12.44 10.80
C VAL A 681 -32.00 12.90 12.23
N GLU A 682 -30.94 13.16 12.97
CA GLU A 682 -31.01 13.58 14.37
C GLU A 682 -30.32 14.93 14.55
N ILE A 683 -30.99 15.84 15.26
CA ILE A 683 -30.43 17.12 15.67
C ILE A 683 -30.01 16.99 17.14
N ILE A 684 -28.72 17.18 17.39
CA ILE A 684 -28.11 17.05 18.71
C ILE A 684 -27.87 18.46 19.27
N VAL A 685 -28.24 18.67 20.53
CA VAL A 685 -27.94 19.90 21.28
C VAL A 685 -27.35 19.51 22.63
N ASN A 686 -26.10 19.92 22.90
CA ASN A 686 -25.37 19.62 24.13
C ASN A 686 -25.43 18.13 24.50
N GLY A 687 -25.07 17.28 23.54
CA GLY A 687 -25.02 15.82 23.69
C GLY A 687 -26.37 15.09 23.62
N ASP A 688 -27.49 15.80 23.68
CA ASP A 688 -28.84 15.22 23.67
C ASP A 688 -29.47 15.27 22.27
N VAL A 689 -30.07 14.16 21.82
CA VAL A 689 -30.91 14.15 20.61
C VAL A 689 -32.19 14.92 20.90
N ARG A 690 -32.32 16.13 20.35
CA ARG A 690 -33.49 17.00 20.52
C ARG A 690 -34.60 16.66 19.55
N GLU A 691 -34.22 16.38 18.31
CA GLU A 691 -35.16 16.04 17.25
C GLU A 691 -34.67 14.79 16.51
N SER A 692 -35.62 13.96 16.10
CA SER A 692 -35.37 12.71 15.38
C SER A 692 -36.37 12.60 14.23
N ILE A 693 -35.89 12.85 13.02
CA ILE A 693 -36.69 12.96 11.81
C ILE A 693 -36.47 11.70 10.96
N VAL A 694 -37.56 11.09 10.48
CA VAL A 694 -37.50 10.06 9.43
C VAL A 694 -37.56 10.78 8.07
N PRO A 695 -36.46 10.85 7.31
CA PRO A 695 -36.41 11.65 6.09
C PRO A 695 -37.26 11.04 4.98
N LYS A 696 -38.15 11.84 4.39
CA LYS A 696 -38.99 11.44 3.27
C LYS A 696 -38.20 11.51 1.97
N SER A 697 -37.51 10.41 1.64
CA SER A 697 -36.60 10.36 0.50
C SER A 697 -37.31 10.13 -0.83
N THR A 698 -36.87 10.83 -1.87
CA THR A 698 -37.25 10.60 -3.27
C THR A 698 -36.04 10.16 -4.07
N ARG A 699 -36.21 9.21 -4.99
CA ARG A 699 -35.10 8.73 -5.83
C ARG A 699 -35.00 9.56 -7.10
N ASN A 700 -33.85 10.16 -7.34
CA ASN A 700 -33.59 11.01 -8.51
C ASN A 700 -33.14 10.17 -9.74
N ALA A 701 -32.94 10.84 -10.88
CA ALA A 701 -32.53 10.19 -12.13
C ALA A 701 -31.08 9.66 -12.13
N SER A 702 -30.19 10.22 -11.31
CA SER A 702 -28.81 9.75 -11.17
C SER A 702 -28.70 8.49 -10.27
N GLY A 703 -29.78 8.18 -9.54
CA GLY A 703 -29.95 6.99 -8.72
C GLY A 703 -29.87 7.25 -7.22
N ALA A 704 -29.64 8.50 -6.79
CA ALA A 704 -29.57 8.92 -5.39
C ALA A 704 -30.95 8.99 -4.74
N ASN A 705 -31.03 8.70 -3.45
CA ASN A 705 -32.16 9.01 -2.58
C ASN A 705 -31.89 10.36 -1.89
N GLU A 706 -32.76 11.33 -2.10
CA GLU A 706 -32.64 12.70 -1.58
C GLU A 706 -33.83 13.03 -0.68
N ALA A 707 -33.56 13.67 0.46
CA ALA A 707 -34.57 14.21 1.34
C ALA A 707 -34.14 15.56 1.91
N HIS A 708 -35.10 16.46 2.05
CA HIS A 708 -34.94 17.70 2.80
C HIS A 708 -35.59 17.59 4.17
N PHE A 709 -35.01 18.25 5.15
CA PHE A 709 -35.56 18.35 6.50
C PHE A 709 -35.39 19.75 7.04
N GLU A 710 -36.28 20.09 7.96
CA GLU A 710 -36.29 21.37 8.65
C GLU A 710 -36.83 21.18 10.07
N ALA A 711 -36.23 21.86 11.03
CA ALA A 711 -36.69 21.92 12.41
C ALA A 711 -36.28 23.24 13.06
N GLU A 712 -36.81 23.52 14.24
CA GLU A 712 -36.29 24.57 15.13
C GLU A 712 -35.73 23.94 16.40
N VAL A 713 -34.64 24.50 16.91
CA VAL A 713 -34.08 24.14 18.22
C VAL A 713 -33.96 25.37 19.10
N GLU A 714 -34.39 25.23 20.35
CA GLU A 714 -34.22 26.28 21.36
C GLU A 714 -33.00 26.01 22.24
N MET A 715 -32.24 27.06 22.54
CA MET A 715 -31.11 27.01 23.47
C MET A 715 -31.22 28.10 24.54
N ASP A 716 -30.94 27.74 25.79
CA ASP A 716 -30.88 28.65 26.94
C ASP A 716 -29.45 28.76 27.49
N GLY A 717 -28.62 29.56 26.82
CA GLY A 717 -27.22 29.77 27.16
C GLY A 717 -26.25 29.18 26.14
N SER A 718 -24.98 29.10 26.54
CA SER A 718 -23.92 28.60 25.68
C SER A 718 -24.07 27.10 25.43
N GLY A 719 -23.64 26.66 24.24
CA GLY A 719 -23.69 25.27 23.86
C GLY A 719 -23.32 25.04 22.42
N TRP A 720 -23.73 23.89 21.90
CA TRP A 720 -23.49 23.52 20.52
C TRP A 720 -24.65 22.73 19.93
N VAL A 721 -24.79 22.82 18.61
CA VAL A 721 -25.74 22.06 17.80
C VAL A 721 -24.95 21.24 16.79
N ALA A 722 -25.32 19.98 16.57
CA ALA A 722 -24.81 19.18 15.46
C ALA A 722 -25.95 18.38 14.82
N VAL A 723 -25.73 17.90 13.59
CA VAL A 723 -26.71 17.05 12.90
C VAL A 723 -26.01 15.77 12.45
N ARG A 724 -26.66 14.63 12.65
CA ARG A 724 -26.19 13.34 12.13
C ARG A 724 -27.30 12.60 11.41
N CYS A 725 -26.93 11.73 10.48
CA CYS A 725 -27.88 10.88 9.79
C CYS A 725 -27.40 9.43 9.72
N TRP A 726 -28.35 8.53 9.56
CA TRP A 726 -28.14 7.09 9.49
C TRP A 726 -28.72 6.53 8.20
N GLU A 727 -28.03 5.57 7.62
CA GLU A 727 -28.46 4.76 6.49
C GLU A 727 -28.24 3.29 6.85
N GLU A 728 -29.31 2.50 6.91
CA GLU A 728 -29.19 1.07 7.18
C GLU A 728 -28.85 0.31 5.89
N ARG A 729 -28.02 -0.72 6.02
CA ARG A 729 -27.61 -1.62 4.95
C ARG A 729 -28.01 -3.05 5.28
N GLU A 730 -27.90 -3.93 4.29
CA GLU A 730 -28.12 -5.36 4.48
C GLU A 730 -27.15 -5.94 5.54
N ASN A 731 -27.52 -7.09 6.09
CA ASN A 731 -26.71 -7.82 7.09
C ASN A 731 -26.39 -7.01 8.36
N GLY A 732 -27.23 -6.03 8.72
CA GLY A 732 -27.08 -5.22 9.92
C GLY A 732 -25.93 -4.22 9.87
N ARG A 733 -25.35 -3.98 8.68
CA ARG A 733 -24.37 -2.91 8.46
C ARG A 733 -25.09 -1.56 8.34
N PHE A 734 -24.36 -0.47 8.50
CA PHE A 734 -24.90 0.88 8.31
C PHE A 734 -23.85 1.82 7.73
N ARG A 735 -24.30 3.01 7.34
CA ARG A 735 -23.48 4.18 7.07
C ARG A 735 -24.05 5.37 7.83
N PHE A 736 -23.22 6.37 8.06
CA PHE A 736 -23.63 7.58 8.76
C PHE A 736 -22.94 8.81 8.18
N ALA A 737 -23.50 9.97 8.50
CA ALA A 737 -22.82 11.25 8.38
C ALA A 737 -23.03 12.07 9.65
N HIS A 738 -22.09 12.96 9.96
CA HIS A 738 -22.14 13.85 11.13
C HIS A 738 -21.51 15.20 10.79
N THR A 739 -22.20 16.31 11.03
CA THR A 739 -21.68 17.65 10.79
C THR A 739 -20.66 18.05 11.86
N ALA A 740 -19.74 18.96 11.54
CA ALA A 740 -19.11 19.74 12.60
C ALA A 740 -20.18 20.58 13.36
N PRO A 741 -19.94 20.92 14.63
CA PRO A 741 -20.90 21.65 15.44
C PRO A 741 -21.00 23.12 15.03
N TRP A 742 -22.18 23.69 15.22
CA TRP A 742 -22.39 25.13 15.40
C TRP A 742 -22.29 25.44 16.89
N PHE A 743 -21.64 26.55 17.24
CA PHE A 743 -21.50 26.95 18.64
C PHE A 743 -22.39 28.16 18.94
N VAL A 744 -22.92 28.20 20.16
CA VAL A 744 -23.65 29.34 20.72
C VAL A 744 -22.89 29.79 21.96
N GLU A 745 -22.55 31.07 22.01
CA GLU A 745 -21.83 31.71 23.11
C GLU A 745 -22.72 32.76 23.78
N ALA A 746 -22.99 32.56 25.06
CA ALA A 746 -23.73 33.46 25.93
C ALA A 746 -22.91 33.69 27.21
N GLU A 747 -22.24 34.85 27.32
CA GLU A 747 -21.26 35.14 28.39
C GLU A 747 -21.80 34.88 29.80
N GLU A 748 -23.06 35.24 30.07
CA GLU A 748 -23.65 35.09 31.41
C GLU A 748 -24.14 33.67 31.72
N LYS A 749 -24.24 32.80 30.70
CA LYS A 749 -24.68 31.40 30.84
C LYS A 749 -23.68 30.48 30.12
N PRO A 750 -22.51 30.21 30.75
CA PRO A 750 -21.49 29.36 30.15
C PRO A 750 -21.97 27.91 30.02
N LEU A 751 -21.39 27.19 29.06
CA LEU A 751 -21.65 25.76 28.85
C LEU A 751 -21.15 24.99 30.07
N ARG A 752 -21.98 24.07 30.56
CA ARG A 752 -21.65 23.19 31.69
C ARG A 752 -21.88 21.74 31.27
N PRO A 753 -20.86 20.87 31.44
CA PRO A 753 -21.01 19.46 31.12
C PRO A 753 -21.98 18.77 32.06
N ARG A 754 -22.54 17.63 31.65
CA ARG A 754 -23.29 16.77 32.58
C ARG A 754 -22.32 16.22 33.63
N ARG A 755 -22.80 16.07 34.86
CA ARG A 755 -21.98 15.52 35.95
C ARG A 755 -21.33 14.18 35.60
N ASP A 756 -22.09 13.24 35.05
CA ASP A 756 -21.58 11.90 34.70
C ASP A 756 -20.48 11.94 33.62
N GLU A 757 -20.53 12.91 32.71
CA GLU A 757 -19.50 13.10 31.67
C GLU A 757 -18.19 13.64 32.26
N ALA A 758 -18.31 14.68 33.11
CA ALA A 758 -17.15 15.28 33.75
C ALA A 758 -16.49 14.31 34.73
N GLU A 759 -17.27 13.58 35.52
CA GLU A 759 -16.77 12.53 36.43
C GLU A 759 -16.15 11.36 35.66
N PHE A 760 -16.74 10.96 34.53
CA PHE A 760 -16.11 10.00 33.62
C PHE A 760 -14.72 10.47 33.18
N LEU A 761 -14.57 11.70 32.68
CA LEU A 761 -13.28 12.22 32.23
C LEU A 761 -12.25 12.37 33.37
N VAL A 762 -12.69 12.73 34.58
CA VAL A 762 -11.85 12.70 35.79
C VAL A 762 -11.33 11.29 36.04
N ASN A 763 -12.21 10.29 36.10
CA ASN A 763 -11.84 8.90 36.35
C ASN A 763 -10.86 8.38 35.28
N ARG A 764 -11.07 8.75 34.01
CA ARG A 764 -10.16 8.38 32.92
C ARG A 764 -8.73 8.86 33.14
N VAL A 765 -8.53 10.06 33.68
CA VAL A 765 -7.19 10.57 34.02
C VAL A 765 -6.63 9.90 35.27
N GLU A 766 -7.44 9.67 36.30
CA GLU A 766 -7.00 8.99 37.53
C GLU A 766 -6.50 7.56 37.26
N GLU A 767 -7.25 6.81 36.46
CA GLU A 767 -6.87 5.48 35.99
C GLU A 767 -5.57 5.51 35.19
N GLU A 768 -5.42 6.50 34.30
CA GLU A 768 -4.21 6.64 33.49
C GLU A 768 -2.98 6.97 34.35
N ILE A 769 -3.10 7.87 35.33
CA ILE A 769 -2.03 8.17 36.30
C ILE A 769 -1.65 6.90 37.07
N ALA A 770 -2.63 6.15 37.57
CA ALA A 770 -2.38 4.93 38.35
C ALA A 770 -1.64 3.88 37.52
N ARG A 771 -2.08 3.67 36.28
CA ARG A 771 -1.51 2.68 35.36
C ARG A 771 -0.10 3.05 34.87
N SER A 772 0.15 4.35 34.68
CA SER A 772 1.43 4.87 34.19
C SER A 772 2.44 5.16 35.31
N GLY A 773 2.04 5.17 36.58
CA GLY A 773 2.85 5.65 37.70
C GLY A 773 4.22 4.98 37.89
N ALA A 774 4.34 3.70 37.56
CA ALA A 774 5.59 2.95 37.68
C ALA A 774 6.43 2.91 36.38
N LEU A 775 5.92 3.49 35.29
CA LEU A 775 6.49 3.39 33.95
C LEU A 775 6.93 4.75 33.40
N LEU A 776 6.13 5.79 33.60
CA LEU A 776 6.39 7.11 33.06
C LEU A 776 7.23 7.97 34.00
N PRO A 777 8.07 8.88 33.47
CA PRO A 777 8.86 9.79 34.29
C PRO A 777 7.97 10.75 35.09
N PRO A 778 8.45 11.30 36.23
CA PRO A 778 7.67 12.23 37.06
C PRO A 778 7.14 13.44 36.30
N THR A 779 7.88 13.93 35.30
CA THR A 779 7.48 15.05 34.43
C THR A 779 6.24 14.73 33.60
N ALA A 780 6.12 13.52 33.06
CA ALA A 780 4.94 13.08 32.33
C ALA A 780 3.73 12.87 33.25
N LEU A 781 3.95 12.30 34.44
CA LEU A 781 2.88 12.16 35.44
C LEU A 781 2.35 13.52 35.93
N GLU A 782 3.20 14.54 35.98
CA GLU A 782 2.78 15.89 36.34
C GLU A 782 1.89 16.54 35.27
N GLU A 783 2.11 16.25 33.98
CA GLU A 783 1.16 16.64 32.93
C GLU A 783 -0.21 16.02 33.18
N TYR A 784 -0.26 14.74 33.54
CA TYR A 784 -1.53 14.06 33.78
C TYR A 784 -2.24 14.65 35.01
N ARG A 785 -1.52 15.00 36.07
CA ARG A 785 -2.10 15.72 37.24
C ARG A 785 -2.64 17.09 36.86
N ARG A 786 -1.99 17.81 35.96
CA ARG A 786 -2.53 19.06 35.41
C ARG A 786 -3.83 18.82 34.64
N ALA A 787 -3.89 17.80 33.78
CA ALA A 787 -5.12 17.43 33.07
C ALA A 787 -6.25 17.09 34.05
N LEU A 788 -5.94 16.29 35.08
CA LEU A 788 -6.87 15.93 36.15
C LEU A 788 -7.44 17.17 36.83
N SER A 789 -6.60 18.14 37.19
CA SER A 789 -7.05 19.37 37.86
C SER A 789 -8.04 20.19 37.01
N ILE A 790 -7.88 20.18 35.68
CA ILE A 790 -8.76 20.88 34.75
C ILE A 790 -10.13 20.19 34.71
N TYR A 791 -10.15 18.86 34.56
CA TYR A 791 -11.41 18.11 34.58
C TYR A 791 -12.12 18.18 35.93
N GLN A 792 -11.38 18.12 37.05
CA GLN A 792 -11.96 18.32 38.38
C GLN A 792 -12.56 19.72 38.55
N ALA A 793 -11.95 20.75 37.96
CA ALA A 793 -12.52 22.09 37.95
C ALA A 793 -13.84 22.15 37.16
N LEU A 794 -13.90 21.49 35.99
CA LEU A 794 -15.12 21.37 35.20
C LEU A 794 -16.22 20.60 35.97
N ALA A 795 -15.88 19.47 36.59
CA ALA A 795 -16.79 18.65 37.37
C ALA A 795 -17.43 19.41 38.55
N ARG A 796 -16.70 20.33 39.20
CA ARG A 796 -17.25 21.20 40.26
C ARG A 796 -18.36 22.13 39.78
N THR A 797 -18.37 22.46 38.49
CA THR A 797 -19.36 23.35 37.87
C THR A 797 -20.39 22.61 37.03
N ALA A 798 -20.30 21.28 36.93
CA ALA A 798 -21.16 20.45 36.11
C ALA A 798 -22.63 20.55 36.54
N ARG A 799 -23.53 20.47 35.55
CA ARG A 799 -24.98 20.59 35.72
C ARG A 799 -25.63 19.27 36.15
#